data_AF-A0A5C4T7J1-F1
#
_entry.id   AF-A0A5C4T7J1-F1
#
_cell.length_a   1.000
_cell.length_b   1.000
_cell.length_c   1.000
_cell.angle_alpha   90.00
_cell.angle_beta   90.00
_cell.angle_gamma   90.00
#
_symmetry.space_group_name_H-M   'P 1'
#
loop_
_entity.id
_entity.type
_entity.pdbx_description
1 polymer ?
#
loop_
_entity_poly.entity_id
_entity_poly.type
_entity_poly.pdbx_seq_one_letter_code
_entity_poly.pdbx_strand_id
1 'polypeptide(L)'
;MNLHDHLLLWNHASVRLMDIRYTRMENGEELRAYRLPASVFLYATRGGAQVWLDGVPHTAQRFHVFHGGKGLCLDIRAKECFEYYMILYKATASLPGKQEIVRIMDTNNPFQMQFGFAPHYPIALLDIVERMNKQWGLAGLLEKLQVKTLFHQFIYELMWQLDNQRIESSKPDPVGQAVRYMHQQYGQPITLESLADMLDCNTRQFLRMFKSRHNTSPIDYLTHVRLTRAKELLLQTDCTLKEIAESVGYSDSYYFSRVFKKYEGVSPTSFKEKARKPGWSRKNPSYVSTSPIAAGKLRRYIGNDFDNRYQYNKKGDLPMRRRTGTSMAATLLFCFALLLSACTTGTTTSNGVNGGSANAEATSPAAKASTATESARVIKHAMGETTLIGTPKRVVILTNEGTEALLAVGVKPVGAVQSWIGSPWYDHIKDEMKDVSVVGDELQPNIELIAGLKPDLIIGNKARQEKVYEQLKQIAPTVFAEDLGGDWQINFKLYMEAINKKEEGDKTMAAFDKRVSEVKAKLGAKTATKVSVARFSATQVRIYQKQSFSGVLLNQLGIARPASQDKESFIEVMSKEKIPSMDGDVLFYFVTEAAGKTDAAKVVQEWMNDPLFKNLSVYKNKKVIQVDEAIWNSAGGYKAANLLLDELAAYFEVK
;
A
#
# COMPACT_ATOMS: atom_id res chain seq x y z
N MET A 1 5.76 36.36 5.25
CA MET A 1 6.81 35.31 5.25
C MET A 1 7.64 35.47 6.53
N ASN A 2 7.86 34.43 7.34
CA ASN A 2 8.79 34.53 8.46
C ASN A 2 10.21 34.23 7.96
N LEU A 3 10.98 35.29 7.65
CA LEU A 3 12.33 35.16 7.11
C LEU A 3 13.26 34.40 8.05
N HIS A 4 13.13 34.60 9.36
CA HIS A 4 13.96 33.94 10.36
C HIS A 4 13.81 32.43 10.27
N ASP A 5 12.58 31.93 10.26
CA ASP A 5 12.28 30.49 10.12
C ASP A 5 12.81 29.93 8.80
N HIS A 6 12.69 30.69 7.71
CA HIS A 6 13.16 30.26 6.40
C HIS A 6 14.69 30.14 6.36
N LEU A 7 15.40 31.15 6.86
CA LEU A 7 16.87 31.14 6.90
C LEU A 7 17.38 30.01 7.80
N LEU A 8 16.72 29.80 8.95
CA LEU A 8 17.02 28.69 9.84
C LEU A 8 16.88 27.35 9.11
N LEU A 9 15.78 27.14 8.38
CA LEU A 9 15.55 25.90 7.63
C LEU A 9 16.54 25.72 6.48
N TRP A 10 16.87 26.76 5.72
CA TRP A 10 17.89 26.69 4.66
C TRP A 10 19.29 26.37 5.20
N ASN A 11 19.66 26.91 6.36
CA ASN A 11 20.95 26.63 7.00
C ASN A 11 21.08 25.18 7.51
N HIS A 12 19.95 24.52 7.80
CA HIS A 12 19.92 23.15 8.33
C HIS A 12 19.46 22.10 7.31
N ALA A 13 19.21 22.50 6.06
CA ALA A 13 18.77 21.60 5.01
C ALA A 13 19.94 20.90 4.32
N SER A 14 19.82 19.59 4.17
CA SER A 14 20.59 18.84 3.18
C SER A 14 19.92 19.01 1.81
N VAL A 15 20.63 19.69 0.91
CA VAL A 15 20.15 19.98 -0.45
C VAL A 15 20.79 19.04 -1.46
N ARG A 16 19.95 18.45 -2.32
CA ARG A 16 20.33 17.68 -3.51
C ARG A 16 19.73 18.31 -4.75
N LEU A 17 20.58 18.70 -5.69
CA LEU A 17 20.16 19.15 -7.01
C LEU A 17 19.83 17.94 -7.88
N MET A 18 18.67 17.98 -8.52
CA MET A 18 18.14 16.89 -9.33
C MET A 18 18.38 17.13 -10.80
N ASP A 19 18.18 18.38 -11.25
CA ASP A 19 18.31 18.76 -12.65
C ASP A 19 18.41 20.29 -12.77
N ILE A 20 19.13 20.76 -13.79
CA ILE A 20 19.23 22.15 -14.18
C ILE A 20 19.18 22.19 -15.69
N ARG A 21 18.16 22.84 -16.24
CA ARG A 21 17.97 22.92 -17.69
C ARG A 21 17.58 24.31 -18.13
N TYR A 22 17.97 24.63 -19.36
CA TYR A 22 17.48 25.78 -20.11
C TYR A 22 16.33 25.33 -21.01
N THR A 23 15.29 26.15 -21.14
CA THR A 23 14.15 25.89 -22.01
C THR A 23 13.77 27.15 -22.75
N ARG A 24 13.49 26.99 -24.05
CA ARG A 24 12.96 28.03 -24.92
C ARG A 24 11.60 27.57 -25.43
N MET A 25 10.60 28.42 -25.27
CA MET A 25 9.25 28.21 -25.77
C MET A 25 8.96 29.25 -26.86
N GLU A 26 8.42 28.79 -27.99
CA GLU A 26 7.96 29.66 -29.06
C GLU A 26 6.57 30.23 -28.77
N ASN A 27 6.16 31.27 -29.50
CA ASN A 27 4.87 31.93 -29.27
C ASN A 27 3.70 30.95 -29.38
N GLY A 28 2.84 30.91 -28.37
CA GLY A 28 1.69 30.03 -28.31
C GLY A 28 1.99 28.61 -27.85
N GLU A 29 3.25 28.24 -27.63
CA GLU A 29 3.59 26.96 -27.01
C GLU A 29 3.11 26.90 -25.55
N GLU A 30 2.71 25.71 -25.14
CA GLU A 30 2.13 25.48 -23.82
C GLU A 30 2.77 24.28 -23.13
N LEU A 31 3.21 24.50 -21.89
CA LEU A 31 3.47 23.45 -20.93
C LEU A 31 2.18 23.29 -20.10
N ARG A 32 1.49 22.16 -20.25
CA ARG A 32 0.22 21.90 -19.56
C ARG A 32 0.36 20.80 -18.52
N ALA A 33 -0.27 21.01 -17.38
CA ALA A 33 -0.40 20.07 -16.29
C ALA A 33 0.94 19.42 -15.86
N TYR A 34 2.05 20.18 -15.93
CA TYR A 34 3.36 19.65 -15.57
C TYR A 34 3.46 19.53 -14.06
N ARG A 35 3.47 18.29 -13.57
CA ARG A 35 3.60 18.00 -12.14
C ARG A 35 5.07 18.00 -11.77
N LEU A 36 5.42 18.89 -10.84
CA LEU A 36 6.80 19.03 -10.40
C LEU A 36 7.28 17.77 -9.64
N PRO A 37 8.33 17.06 -10.13
CA PRO A 37 8.85 15.86 -9.47
C PRO A 37 9.70 16.17 -8.23
N ALA A 38 10.11 17.43 -8.09
CA ALA A 38 10.88 17.99 -6.99
C ALA A 38 10.56 19.49 -6.89
N SER A 39 10.98 20.17 -5.82
CA SER A 39 10.82 21.62 -5.72
C SER A 39 11.62 22.31 -6.83
N VAL A 40 11.11 23.44 -7.33
CA VAL A 40 11.66 24.11 -8.51
C VAL A 40 11.85 25.60 -8.28
N PHE A 41 12.94 26.13 -8.82
CA PHE A 41 13.05 27.53 -9.18
C PHE A 41 13.01 27.69 -10.69
N LEU A 42 12.21 28.64 -11.17
CA LEU A 42 12.11 28.98 -12.58
C LEU A 42 12.54 30.43 -12.74
N TYR A 43 13.62 30.65 -13.50
CA TYR A 43 14.19 31.97 -13.74
C TYR A 43 14.01 32.34 -15.21
N ALA A 44 13.10 33.28 -15.49
CA ALA A 44 12.88 33.77 -16.85
C ALA A 44 14.05 34.65 -17.30
N THR A 45 14.56 34.45 -18.51
CA THR A 45 15.64 35.26 -19.07
C THR A 45 15.14 36.22 -20.14
N ARG A 46 14.16 35.78 -20.95
CA ARG A 46 13.67 36.54 -22.10
C ARG A 46 12.18 36.33 -22.34
N GLY A 47 11.54 37.39 -22.86
CA GLY A 47 10.16 37.39 -23.32
C GLY A 47 9.12 37.38 -22.22
N GLY A 48 7.94 36.85 -22.55
CA GLY A 48 6.75 36.93 -21.71
C GLY A 48 5.84 35.72 -21.85
N ALA A 49 5.29 35.30 -20.72
CA ALA A 49 4.38 34.16 -20.63
C ALA A 49 3.29 34.42 -19.59
N GLN A 50 2.24 33.63 -19.66
CA GLN A 50 1.34 33.43 -18.54
C GLN A 50 1.77 32.14 -17.84
N VAL A 51 2.05 32.22 -16.55
CA VAL A 51 2.45 31.09 -15.70
C VAL A 51 1.32 30.85 -14.71
N TRP A 52 0.92 29.60 -14.51
CA TRP A 52 0.00 29.24 -13.43
C TRP A 52 0.72 28.32 -12.46
N LEU A 53 0.72 28.74 -11.20
CA LEU A 53 1.13 27.92 -10.07
C LEU A 53 -0.14 27.40 -9.43
N ASP A 54 -0.44 26.12 -9.62
CA ASP A 54 -1.65 25.52 -9.06
C ASP A 54 -2.97 26.20 -9.50
N GLY A 55 -2.97 26.70 -10.74
CA GLY A 55 -4.10 27.44 -11.30
C GLY A 55 -4.17 28.91 -10.88
N VAL A 56 -3.27 29.39 -10.01
CA VAL A 56 -3.13 30.81 -9.69
C VAL A 56 -2.33 31.50 -10.81
N PRO A 57 -2.92 32.44 -11.56
CA PRO A 57 -2.27 33.07 -12.70
C PRO A 57 -1.23 34.11 -12.25
N HIS A 58 -0.06 34.06 -12.88
CA HIS A 58 1.01 35.05 -12.80
C HIS A 58 1.41 35.48 -14.21
N THR A 59 1.53 36.79 -14.42
CA THR A 59 2.15 37.31 -15.64
C THR A 59 3.66 37.26 -15.47
N ALA A 60 4.34 36.53 -16.36
CA ALA A 60 5.79 36.42 -16.37
C ALA A 60 6.37 37.32 -17.47
N GLN A 61 7.43 38.03 -17.13
CA GLN A 61 8.29 38.75 -18.06
C GLN A 61 9.75 38.34 -17.79
N ARG A 62 10.69 38.82 -18.61
CA ARG A 62 12.12 38.62 -18.36
C ARG A 62 12.49 38.90 -16.89
N PHE A 63 13.39 38.07 -16.38
CA PHE A 63 13.91 38.07 -15.02
C PHE A 63 12.94 37.73 -13.90
N HIS A 64 11.69 37.38 -14.21
CA HIS A 64 10.81 36.87 -13.16
C HIS A 64 11.33 35.54 -12.60
N VAL A 65 11.23 35.41 -11.28
CA VAL A 65 11.53 34.19 -10.55
C VAL A 65 10.24 33.62 -9.99
N PHE A 66 10.04 32.33 -10.24
CA PHE A 66 8.96 31.55 -9.66
C PHE A 66 9.52 30.43 -8.82
N HIS A 67 8.83 30.10 -7.73
CA HIS A 67 9.12 28.93 -6.92
C HIS A 67 7.87 28.09 -6.73
N GLY A 68 8.04 26.79 -6.78
CA GLY A 68 6.99 25.81 -6.55
C GLY A 68 7.52 24.57 -5.85
N GLY A 69 6.77 24.09 -4.86
CA GLY A 69 7.06 22.84 -4.17
C GLY A 69 6.82 21.59 -5.02
N LYS A 70 7.35 20.46 -4.57
CA LYS A 70 7.06 19.14 -5.16
C LYS A 70 5.54 18.90 -5.23
N GLY A 71 5.06 18.36 -6.35
CA GLY A 71 3.63 18.05 -6.55
C GLY A 71 2.78 19.18 -7.13
N LEU A 72 3.29 20.42 -7.10
CA LEU A 72 2.64 21.58 -7.71
C LEU A 72 2.39 21.34 -9.21
N CYS A 73 1.21 21.80 -9.67
CA CYS A 73 0.88 21.84 -11.09
C CYS A 73 1.39 23.13 -11.71
N LEU A 74 2.37 23.03 -12.59
CA LEU A 74 2.93 24.14 -13.35
C LEU A 74 2.32 24.14 -14.76
N ASP A 75 1.66 25.24 -15.11
CA ASP A 75 1.24 25.52 -16.48
C ASP A 75 1.95 26.77 -16.99
N ILE A 76 2.42 26.75 -18.22
CA ILE A 76 3.07 27.91 -18.87
C ILE A 76 2.48 28.05 -20.26
N ARG A 77 2.05 29.25 -20.62
CA ARG A 77 1.64 29.61 -21.97
C ARG A 77 2.47 30.79 -22.44
N ALA A 78 3.30 30.56 -23.43
CA ALA A 78 4.13 31.59 -24.03
C ALA A 78 3.25 32.61 -24.79
N LYS A 79 3.40 33.90 -24.47
CA LYS A 79 2.75 35.01 -25.20
C LYS A 79 3.62 35.52 -26.35
N GLU A 80 4.91 35.24 -26.26
CA GLU A 80 5.98 35.50 -27.22
C GLU A 80 7.10 34.49 -26.95
N CYS A 81 8.24 34.60 -27.64
CA CYS A 81 9.40 33.73 -27.36
C CYS A 81 9.81 33.87 -25.89
N PHE A 82 9.64 32.79 -25.11
CA PHE A 82 9.84 32.78 -23.67
C PHE A 82 10.97 31.81 -23.30
N GLU A 83 12.04 32.36 -22.73
CA GLU A 83 13.24 31.60 -22.36
C GLU A 83 13.40 31.61 -20.85
N TYR A 84 13.74 30.46 -20.27
CA TYR A 84 13.92 30.32 -18.83
C TYR A 84 14.86 29.17 -18.45
N TYR A 85 15.43 29.28 -17.26
CA TYR A 85 16.10 28.19 -16.58
C TYR A 85 15.16 27.54 -15.56
N MET A 86 15.23 26.22 -15.44
CA MET A 86 14.52 25.44 -14.46
C MET A 86 15.51 24.65 -13.60
N ILE A 87 15.50 24.91 -12.29
CA ILE A 87 16.39 24.31 -11.29
C ILE A 87 15.54 23.43 -10.38
N LEU A 88 15.69 22.11 -10.49
CA LEU A 88 14.98 21.13 -9.66
C LEU A 88 15.87 20.69 -8.50
N TYR A 89 15.33 20.74 -7.29
CA TYR A 89 16.06 20.40 -6.08
C TYR A 89 15.19 19.66 -5.06
N LYS A 90 15.85 18.88 -4.20
CA LYS A 90 15.27 18.29 -3.00
C LYS A 90 16.00 18.85 -1.79
N ALA A 91 15.24 19.31 -0.80
CA ALA A 91 15.76 19.76 0.48
C ALA A 91 15.09 18.96 1.60
N THR A 92 15.91 18.40 2.50
CA THR A 92 15.45 17.63 3.66
C THR A 92 16.18 18.13 4.90
N ALA A 93 15.52 18.12 6.07
CA ALA A 93 16.21 18.46 7.32
C ALA A 93 17.38 17.50 7.58
N SER A 94 18.51 18.04 8.01
CA SER A 94 19.68 17.24 8.36
C SER A 94 19.42 16.51 9.68
N LEU A 95 19.70 15.20 9.71
CA LEU A 95 19.57 14.37 10.91
C LEU A 95 20.93 14.18 11.61
N PRO A 96 20.97 14.15 12.96
CA PRO A 96 19.85 14.33 13.89
C PRO A 96 19.42 15.80 14.01
N GLY A 97 18.17 16.10 13.69
CA GLY A 97 17.62 17.46 13.70
C GLY A 97 17.10 17.83 15.09
N LYS A 98 17.37 19.05 15.55
CA LYS A 98 16.71 19.61 16.76
C LYS A 98 15.19 19.57 16.56
N GLN A 99 14.42 19.18 17.58
CA GLN A 99 12.95 19.08 17.50
C GLN A 99 12.28 20.40 17.05
N GLU A 100 12.89 21.54 17.37
CA GLU A 100 12.46 22.86 16.92
C GLU A 100 12.45 22.98 15.38
N ILE A 101 13.53 22.54 14.71
CA ILE A 101 13.66 22.55 13.24
C ILE A 101 12.56 21.70 12.60
N VAL A 102 12.26 20.54 13.19
CA VAL A 102 11.19 19.65 12.70
C VAL A 102 9.83 20.34 12.81
N ARG A 103 9.53 20.99 13.95
CA ARG A 103 8.26 21.72 14.14
C ARG A 103 8.09 22.90 13.19
N ILE A 104 9.17 23.66 12.94
CA ILE A 104 9.14 24.78 11.99
C ILE A 104 8.94 24.24 10.57
N MET A 105 9.61 23.13 10.22
CA MET A 105 9.42 22.49 8.92
C MET A 105 8.00 21.96 8.71
N ASP A 106 7.30 21.50 9.76
CA ASP A 106 5.89 21.07 9.65
C ASP A 106 4.91 22.24 9.46
N THR A 107 5.25 23.44 9.91
CA THR A 107 4.33 24.59 9.98
C THR A 107 4.60 25.67 8.93
N ASN A 108 5.87 25.82 8.52
CA ASN A 108 6.35 26.87 7.65
C ASN A 108 7.52 26.40 6.75
N ASN A 109 7.29 25.34 5.96
CA ASN A 109 8.29 24.78 5.05
C ASN A 109 8.58 25.68 3.83
N PRO A 110 9.75 26.34 3.72
CA PRO A 110 10.07 27.20 2.59
C PRO A 110 10.20 26.43 1.27
N PHE A 111 10.52 25.13 1.33
CA PHE A 111 10.70 24.29 0.14
C PHE A 111 9.39 23.95 -0.57
N GLN A 112 8.25 24.19 0.09
CA GLN A 112 6.91 23.93 -0.43
C GLN A 112 6.10 25.20 -0.76
N MET A 113 6.67 26.38 -0.50
CA MET A 113 5.98 27.66 -0.68
C MET A 113 5.89 28.05 -2.15
N GLN A 114 4.90 28.87 -2.48
CA GLN A 114 4.67 29.33 -3.83
C GLN A 114 4.81 30.84 -3.89
N PHE A 115 5.60 31.33 -4.84
CA PHE A 115 5.73 32.75 -5.09
C PHE A 115 6.22 32.99 -6.52
N GLY A 116 5.91 34.18 -7.01
CA GLY A 116 6.41 34.71 -8.27
C GLY A 116 6.69 36.19 -8.09
N PHE A 117 7.90 36.65 -8.44
CA PHE A 117 8.26 38.07 -8.32
C PHE A 117 9.33 38.48 -9.35
N ALA A 118 9.44 39.79 -9.57
CA ALA A 118 10.52 40.39 -10.34
C ALA A 118 11.63 40.87 -9.37
N PRO A 119 12.84 40.30 -9.43
CA PRO A 119 13.96 40.74 -8.60
C PRO A 119 14.39 42.17 -8.95
N HIS A 120 14.78 42.97 -7.95
CA HIS A 120 15.38 44.30 -8.15
C HIS A 120 16.78 44.21 -8.77
N TYR A 121 17.52 43.15 -8.45
CA TYR A 121 18.87 42.89 -8.92
C TYR A 121 18.90 41.56 -9.69
N PRO A 122 18.33 41.52 -10.90
CA PRO A 122 18.17 40.27 -11.64
C PRO A 122 19.50 39.72 -12.17
N ILE A 123 20.45 40.58 -12.54
CA ILE A 123 21.71 40.15 -13.14
C ILE A 123 22.54 39.27 -12.20
N ALA A 124 22.57 39.59 -10.89
CA ALA A 124 23.26 38.77 -9.90
C ALA A 124 22.72 37.33 -9.85
N LEU A 125 21.41 37.16 -9.95
CA LEU A 125 20.78 35.84 -10.00
C LEU A 125 21.05 35.16 -11.36
N LEU A 126 20.96 35.90 -12.47
CA LEU A 126 21.22 35.38 -13.81
C LEU A 126 22.65 34.80 -13.93
N ASP A 127 23.66 35.55 -13.49
CA ASP A 127 25.06 35.12 -13.55
C ASP A 127 25.28 33.80 -12.81
N ILE A 128 24.64 33.63 -11.65
CA ILE A 128 24.73 32.40 -10.87
C ILE A 128 24.04 31.25 -11.61
N VAL A 129 22.82 31.47 -12.12
CA VAL A 129 22.02 30.45 -12.81
C VAL A 129 22.70 29.98 -14.11
N GLU A 130 23.26 30.89 -14.91
CA GLU A 130 24.01 30.55 -16.12
C GLU A 130 25.24 29.70 -15.81
N ARG A 131 26.00 30.08 -14.77
CA ARG A 131 27.15 29.31 -14.30
C ARG A 131 26.74 27.94 -13.79
N MET A 132 25.63 27.85 -13.05
CA MET A 132 25.07 26.58 -12.58
C MET A 132 24.74 25.67 -13.77
N ASN A 133 24.01 26.17 -14.78
CA ASN A 133 23.63 25.39 -15.95
C ASN A 133 24.87 24.93 -16.76
N LYS A 134 25.86 25.81 -16.96
CA LYS A 134 27.11 25.47 -17.64
C LYS A 134 27.86 24.34 -16.92
N GLN A 135 28.02 24.44 -15.61
CA GLN A 135 28.74 23.43 -14.82
C GLN A 135 27.96 22.12 -14.71
N TRP A 136 26.63 22.19 -14.64
CA TRP A 136 25.77 21.00 -14.62
C TRP A 136 25.96 20.12 -15.86
N GLY A 137 26.12 20.73 -17.04
CA GLY A 137 26.33 20.02 -18.30
C GLY A 137 27.65 19.24 -18.40
N LEU A 138 28.65 19.53 -17.56
CA LEU A 138 29.95 18.87 -17.57
C LEU A 138 29.98 17.54 -16.77
N ALA A 139 28.95 17.29 -15.95
CA ALA A 139 28.67 16.03 -15.24
C ALA A 139 29.75 15.45 -14.29
N GLY A 140 30.88 16.13 -14.06
CA GLY A 140 31.94 15.68 -13.14
C GLY A 140 31.65 15.92 -11.65
N LEU A 141 32.44 15.28 -10.78
CA LEU A 141 32.25 15.36 -9.31
C LEU A 141 32.60 16.74 -8.75
N LEU A 142 33.65 17.37 -9.28
CA LEU A 142 34.07 18.72 -8.89
C LEU A 142 33.02 19.74 -9.32
N GLU A 143 32.49 19.59 -10.53
CA GLU A 143 31.46 20.47 -11.10
C GLU A 143 30.16 20.32 -10.31
N LYS A 144 29.77 19.10 -9.92
CA LYS A 144 28.62 18.88 -9.02
C LYS A 144 28.78 19.58 -7.68
N LEU A 145 29.99 19.57 -7.10
CA LEU A 145 30.27 20.33 -5.88
C LEU A 145 30.19 21.84 -6.12
N GLN A 146 30.74 22.33 -7.24
CA GLN A 146 30.67 23.74 -7.61
C GLN A 146 29.23 24.22 -7.82
N VAL A 147 28.40 23.45 -8.53
CA VAL A 147 26.97 23.76 -8.72
C VAL A 147 26.27 23.80 -7.37
N LYS A 148 26.58 22.89 -6.44
CA LYS A 148 26.02 22.94 -5.08
C LYS A 148 26.39 24.24 -4.38
N THR A 149 27.63 24.71 -4.47
CA THR A 149 28.05 26.00 -3.89
C THR A 149 27.33 27.18 -4.54
N LEU A 150 27.24 27.19 -5.87
CA LEU A 150 26.53 28.22 -6.62
C LEU A 150 25.03 28.26 -6.25
N PHE A 151 24.41 27.10 -6.03
CA PHE A 151 23.02 27.07 -5.58
C PHE A 151 22.82 27.73 -4.22
N HIS A 152 23.73 27.55 -3.26
CA HIS A 152 23.62 28.24 -1.97
C HIS A 152 23.83 29.76 -2.13
N GLN A 153 24.70 30.19 -3.06
CA GLN A 153 24.83 31.61 -3.42
C GLN A 153 23.54 32.14 -4.05
N PHE A 154 22.90 31.38 -4.94
CA PHE A 154 21.60 31.72 -5.51
C PHE A 154 20.53 31.87 -4.43
N ILE A 155 20.45 30.94 -3.47
CA ILE A 155 19.49 31.03 -2.35
C ILE A 155 19.74 32.27 -1.50
N TYR A 156 21.00 32.57 -1.16
CA TYR A 156 21.35 33.78 -0.41
C TYR A 156 20.85 35.05 -1.12
N GLU A 157 21.21 35.22 -2.40
CA GLU A 157 20.79 36.38 -3.20
C GLU A 157 19.27 36.46 -3.34
N LEU A 158 18.61 35.33 -3.55
CA LEU A 158 17.17 35.24 -3.66
C LEU A 158 16.47 35.67 -2.36
N MET A 159 16.92 35.14 -1.22
CA MET A 159 16.31 35.43 0.08
C MET A 159 16.50 36.90 0.48
N TRP A 160 17.68 37.47 0.22
CA TRP A 160 17.94 38.89 0.45
C TRP A 160 16.99 39.78 -0.37
N GLN A 161 16.75 39.44 -1.64
CA GLN A 161 15.83 40.19 -2.49
C GLN A 161 14.36 40.02 -2.11
N LEU A 162 13.94 38.81 -1.68
CA LEU A 162 12.58 38.56 -1.20
C LEU A 162 12.25 39.37 0.05
N ASP A 163 13.20 39.46 0.99
CA ASP A 163 13.04 40.22 2.23
C ASP A 163 12.93 41.72 1.97
N ASN A 164 13.88 42.28 1.20
CA ASN A 164 13.89 43.70 0.86
C ASN A 164 12.63 44.17 0.12
N GLN A 165 12.01 43.27 -0.65
CA GLN A 165 10.80 43.54 -1.41
C GLN A 165 9.51 43.20 -0.68
N ARG A 166 9.60 42.58 0.51
CA ARG A 166 8.44 42.11 1.29
C ARG A 166 7.47 41.27 0.46
N ILE A 167 8.00 40.40 -0.40
CA ILE A 167 7.18 39.56 -1.28
C ILE A 167 6.29 38.64 -0.43
N GLU A 168 4.99 38.69 -0.70
CA GLU A 168 4.04 37.76 -0.09
C GLU A 168 4.12 36.40 -0.78
N SER A 169 4.40 35.38 0.02
CA SER A 169 4.41 33.98 -0.37
C SER A 169 3.07 33.32 0.00
N SER A 170 2.50 32.53 -0.89
CA SER A 170 1.31 31.74 -0.58
C SER A 170 1.71 30.36 -0.04
N LYS A 171 0.95 29.87 0.95
CA LYS A 171 1.06 28.49 1.40
C LYS A 171 0.46 27.57 0.34
N PRO A 172 1.00 26.35 0.13
CA PRO A 172 0.39 25.39 -0.77
C PRO A 172 -1.04 25.06 -0.31
N ASP A 173 -1.90 24.71 -1.26
CA ASP A 173 -3.23 24.14 -1.01
C ASP A 173 -3.23 22.66 -1.40
N PRO A 174 -2.76 21.74 -0.52
CA PRO A 174 -2.70 20.31 -0.83
C PRO A 174 -4.07 19.73 -1.19
N VAL A 175 -5.15 20.22 -0.58
CA VAL A 175 -6.50 19.73 -0.86
C VAL A 175 -6.95 20.16 -2.25
N GLY A 176 -6.75 21.44 -2.60
CA GLY A 176 -7.04 21.93 -3.95
C GLY A 176 -6.19 21.25 -5.02
N GLN A 177 -4.90 21.01 -4.73
CA GLN A 177 -3.99 20.25 -5.60
C GLN A 177 -4.49 18.82 -5.85
N ALA A 178 -4.90 18.13 -4.79
CA ALA A 178 -5.45 16.78 -4.87
C ALA A 178 -6.73 16.74 -5.70
N VAL A 179 -7.66 17.68 -5.46
CA VAL A 179 -8.91 17.78 -6.21
C VAL A 179 -8.66 18.02 -7.68
N ARG A 180 -7.75 18.96 -8.03
CA ARG A 180 -7.34 19.18 -9.42
C ARG A 180 -6.77 17.91 -10.05
N TYR A 181 -5.89 17.21 -9.33
CA TYR A 181 -5.31 15.96 -9.80
C TYR A 181 -6.38 14.88 -10.05
N MET A 182 -7.31 14.70 -9.11
CA MET A 182 -8.43 13.76 -9.26
C MET A 182 -9.27 14.07 -10.50
N HIS A 183 -9.57 15.36 -10.75
CA HIS A 183 -10.32 15.76 -11.95
C HIS A 183 -9.54 15.55 -13.25
N GLN A 184 -8.22 15.71 -13.23
CA GLN A 184 -7.36 15.53 -14.41
C GLN A 184 -7.05 14.06 -14.70
N GLN A 185 -6.94 13.22 -13.67
CA GLN A 185 -6.39 11.85 -13.75
C GLN A 185 -7.33 10.79 -13.16
N TYR A 186 -8.64 11.05 -13.06
CA TYR A 186 -9.59 10.13 -12.39
C TYR A 186 -9.56 8.70 -12.93
N GLY A 187 -9.25 8.50 -14.22
CA GLY A 187 -9.21 7.19 -14.86
C GLY A 187 -8.00 6.33 -14.44
N GLN A 188 -6.98 6.92 -13.83
CA GLN A 188 -5.79 6.21 -13.36
C GLN A 188 -6.02 5.60 -11.97
N PRO A 189 -5.26 4.56 -11.58
CA PRO A 189 -5.28 4.06 -10.21
C PRO A 189 -4.71 5.12 -9.26
N ILE A 190 -5.60 5.80 -8.54
CA ILE A 190 -5.24 6.81 -7.53
C ILE A 190 -5.48 6.20 -6.15
N THR A 191 -4.40 6.05 -5.38
CA THR A 191 -4.46 5.65 -3.96
C THR A 191 -4.29 6.86 -3.05
N LEU A 192 -4.70 6.73 -1.79
CA LEU A 192 -4.52 7.79 -0.81
C LEU A 192 -3.03 8.09 -0.55
N GLU A 193 -2.20 7.06 -0.56
CA GLU A 193 -0.74 7.13 -0.41
C GLU A 193 -0.12 7.87 -1.59
N SER A 194 -0.57 7.57 -2.82
CA SER A 194 -0.09 8.24 -4.03
C SER A 194 -0.40 9.74 -4.02
N LEU A 195 -1.57 10.15 -3.49
CA LEU A 195 -1.92 11.55 -3.29
C LEU A 195 -1.07 12.21 -2.20
N ALA A 196 -0.90 11.57 -1.05
CA ALA A 196 -0.08 12.09 0.04
C ALA A 196 1.39 12.28 -0.38
N ASP A 197 1.97 11.28 -1.03
CA ASP A 197 3.35 11.30 -1.54
C ASP A 197 3.57 12.36 -2.63
N MET A 198 2.58 12.53 -3.51
CA MET A 198 2.60 13.57 -4.55
C MET A 198 2.65 14.96 -3.92
N LEU A 199 1.82 15.20 -2.91
CA LEU A 199 1.66 16.50 -2.25
C LEU A 199 2.72 16.76 -1.17
N ASP A 200 3.69 15.86 -1.04
CA ASP A 200 4.76 15.88 -0.05
C ASP A 200 4.24 16.07 1.39
N CYS A 201 3.12 15.42 1.70
CA CYS A 201 2.42 15.56 2.96
C CYS A 201 2.10 14.20 3.59
N ASN A 202 1.97 14.17 4.92
CA ASN A 202 1.57 12.98 5.64
C ASN A 202 0.11 12.60 5.29
N THR A 203 -0.12 11.34 4.94
CA THR A 203 -1.44 10.74 4.65
C THR A 203 -2.51 11.10 5.70
N ARG A 204 -2.16 11.06 6.99
CA ARG A 204 -3.07 11.40 8.10
C ARG A 204 -3.44 12.89 8.09
N GLN A 205 -2.46 13.76 7.85
CA GLN A 205 -2.67 15.21 7.76
C GLN A 205 -3.53 15.55 6.55
N PHE A 206 -3.24 14.94 5.40
CA PHE A 206 -4.01 15.09 4.17
C PHE A 206 -5.46 14.66 4.34
N LEU A 207 -5.73 13.48 4.92
CA LEU A 207 -7.08 13.02 5.23
C LEU A 207 -7.86 14.01 6.09
N ARG A 208 -7.23 14.53 7.14
CA ARG A 208 -7.84 15.51 8.05
C ARG A 208 -8.18 16.80 7.30
N MET A 209 -7.24 17.34 6.52
CA MET A 209 -7.44 18.56 5.75
C MET A 209 -8.54 18.39 4.68
N PHE A 210 -8.53 17.27 3.95
CA PHE A 210 -9.51 16.97 2.92
C PHE A 210 -10.91 16.81 3.50
N LYS A 211 -11.05 16.03 4.59
CA LYS A 211 -12.33 15.84 5.27
C LYS A 211 -12.86 17.14 5.86
N SER A 212 -12.00 17.98 6.42
CA SER A 212 -12.40 19.29 6.94
C SER A 212 -12.94 20.23 5.85
N ARG A 213 -12.50 20.10 4.60
CA ARG A 213 -12.93 20.96 3.50
C ARG A 213 -14.12 20.41 2.72
N HIS A 214 -14.15 19.10 2.48
CA HIS A 214 -15.14 18.46 1.59
C HIS A 214 -16.11 17.52 2.31
N ASN A 215 -16.02 17.37 3.64
CA ASN A 215 -16.85 16.48 4.46
C ASN A 215 -16.89 15.00 4.01
N THR A 216 -15.92 14.59 3.19
CA THR A 216 -15.85 13.26 2.55
C THR A 216 -14.40 12.78 2.52
N SER A 217 -14.19 11.48 2.27
CA SER A 217 -12.84 10.95 2.07
C SER A 217 -12.34 11.27 0.65
N PRO A 218 -11.02 11.40 0.43
CA PRO A 218 -10.44 11.56 -0.91
C PRO A 218 -10.90 10.49 -1.92
N ILE A 219 -11.04 9.24 -1.48
CA ILE A 219 -11.44 8.12 -2.33
C ILE A 219 -12.95 8.16 -2.64
N ASP A 220 -13.79 8.55 -1.67
CA ASP A 220 -15.22 8.77 -1.93
C ASP A 220 -15.44 9.96 -2.87
N TYR A 221 -14.67 11.04 -2.70
CA TYR A 221 -14.69 12.18 -3.61
C TYR A 221 -14.29 11.76 -5.03
N LEU A 222 -13.19 11.03 -5.19
CA LEU A 222 -12.76 10.47 -6.47
C LEU A 222 -13.84 9.57 -7.08
N THR A 223 -14.53 8.78 -6.26
CA THR A 223 -15.66 7.94 -6.70
C THR A 223 -16.76 8.80 -7.32
N HIS A 224 -17.13 9.93 -6.70
CA HIS A 224 -18.11 10.85 -7.26
C HIS A 224 -17.65 11.48 -8.59
N VAL A 225 -16.37 11.84 -8.69
CA VAL A 225 -15.79 12.36 -9.95
C VAL A 225 -15.92 11.31 -11.06
N ARG A 226 -15.52 10.07 -10.79
CA ARG A 226 -15.61 8.94 -11.73
C ARG A 226 -17.06 8.66 -12.15
N LEU A 227 -18.00 8.66 -11.20
CA LEU A 227 -19.41 8.42 -11.48
C LEU A 227 -20.05 9.57 -12.27
N THR A 228 -19.65 10.81 -12.03
CA THR A 228 -20.10 11.97 -12.81
C THR A 228 -19.70 11.81 -14.27
N ARG A 229 -18.43 11.46 -14.54
CA ARG A 229 -17.98 11.18 -15.90
C ARG A 229 -18.68 9.97 -16.52
N ALA A 230 -18.89 8.91 -15.74
CA ALA A 230 -19.59 7.72 -16.21
C ALA A 230 -21.03 8.04 -16.64
N LYS A 231 -21.75 8.91 -15.91
CA LYS A 231 -23.08 9.37 -16.29
C LYS A 231 -23.07 10.11 -17.62
N GLU A 232 -22.11 11.00 -17.84
CA GLU A 232 -21.97 11.72 -19.11
C GLU A 232 -21.75 10.74 -20.27
N LEU A 233 -20.83 9.77 -20.12
CA LEU A 233 -20.56 8.75 -21.13
C LEU A 233 -21.78 7.88 -21.42
N LEU A 234 -22.53 7.47 -20.40
CA LEU A 234 -23.76 6.69 -20.56
C LEU A 234 -24.84 7.41 -21.37
N LEU A 235 -24.89 8.74 -21.27
CA LEU A 235 -25.89 9.59 -21.94
C LEU A 235 -25.45 10.02 -23.34
N GLN A 236 -24.16 10.31 -23.53
CA GLN A 236 -23.62 10.93 -24.74
C GLN A 236 -23.06 9.92 -25.75
N THR A 237 -22.84 8.67 -25.35
CA THR A 237 -22.16 7.68 -26.19
C THR A 237 -22.87 6.33 -26.22
N ASP A 238 -22.50 5.52 -27.21
CA ASP A 238 -22.91 4.12 -27.32
C ASP A 238 -21.89 3.13 -26.75
N CYS A 239 -20.90 3.62 -25.98
CA CYS A 239 -19.92 2.77 -25.31
C CYS A 239 -20.59 1.68 -24.46
N THR A 240 -19.97 0.51 -24.45
CA THR A 240 -20.33 -0.62 -23.61
C THR A 240 -20.02 -0.32 -22.15
N LEU A 241 -20.66 -1.03 -21.23
CA LEU A 241 -20.38 -0.86 -19.79
C LEU A 241 -18.94 -1.19 -19.42
N LYS A 242 -18.30 -2.11 -20.15
CA LYS A 242 -16.90 -2.46 -19.94
C LYS A 242 -15.97 -1.29 -20.30
N GLU A 243 -16.17 -0.70 -21.47
CA GLU A 243 -15.38 0.47 -21.91
C GLU A 243 -15.58 1.68 -20.99
N ILE A 244 -16.82 1.91 -20.52
CA ILE A 244 -17.10 2.97 -19.55
C ILE A 244 -16.41 2.69 -18.21
N ALA A 245 -16.47 1.45 -17.70
CA ALA A 245 -15.81 1.09 -16.46
C ALA A 245 -14.29 1.29 -16.54
N GLU A 246 -13.66 0.79 -17.61
CA GLU A 246 -12.22 0.93 -17.83
C GLU A 246 -11.80 2.40 -17.97
N SER A 247 -12.54 3.20 -18.75
CA SER A 247 -12.22 4.63 -18.97
C SER A 247 -12.35 5.50 -17.73
N VAL A 248 -13.24 5.15 -16.79
CA VAL A 248 -13.41 5.88 -15.52
C VAL A 248 -12.61 5.25 -14.36
N GLY A 249 -11.73 4.29 -14.64
CA GLY A 249 -10.74 3.78 -13.68
C GLY A 249 -11.18 2.58 -12.84
N TYR A 250 -12.08 1.74 -13.37
CA TYR A 250 -12.46 0.45 -12.80
C TYR A 250 -12.05 -0.70 -13.73
N SER A 251 -11.30 -1.67 -13.22
CA SER A 251 -10.88 -2.86 -13.96
C SER A 251 -12.01 -3.88 -14.16
N ASP A 252 -13.00 -3.90 -13.26
CA ASP A 252 -14.14 -4.81 -13.31
C ASP A 252 -15.46 -4.05 -13.51
N SER A 253 -16.09 -4.30 -14.67
CA SER A 253 -17.41 -3.76 -15.04
C SER A 253 -18.54 -4.17 -14.08
N TYR A 254 -18.44 -5.33 -13.42
CA TYR A 254 -19.40 -5.80 -12.44
C TYR A 254 -19.25 -5.03 -11.12
N TYR A 255 -18.02 -4.85 -10.65
CA TYR A 255 -17.74 -3.97 -9.51
C TYR A 255 -18.18 -2.53 -9.76
N PHE A 256 -17.86 -1.95 -10.92
CA PHE A 256 -18.35 -0.63 -11.33
C PHE A 256 -19.87 -0.53 -11.26
N SER A 257 -20.59 -1.52 -11.77
CA SER A 257 -22.06 -1.54 -11.74
C SER A 257 -22.63 -1.55 -10.33
N ARG A 258 -21.99 -2.27 -9.39
CA ARG A 258 -22.37 -2.27 -7.97
C ARG A 258 -22.12 -0.91 -7.32
N VAL A 259 -20.97 -0.29 -7.59
CA VAL A 259 -20.63 1.05 -7.07
C VAL A 259 -21.59 2.10 -7.62
N PHE A 260 -21.85 2.10 -8.93
CA PHE A 260 -22.80 3.02 -9.56
C PHE A 260 -24.20 2.87 -8.94
N LYS A 261 -24.69 1.63 -8.77
CA LYS A 261 -26.00 1.39 -8.13
C LYS A 261 -26.04 1.84 -6.67
N LYS A 262 -24.94 1.70 -5.93
CA LYS A 262 -24.84 2.16 -4.54
C LYS A 262 -25.02 3.68 -4.41
N TYR A 263 -24.45 4.45 -5.34
CA TYR A 263 -24.47 5.92 -5.28
C TYR A 263 -25.67 6.55 -6.00
N GLU A 264 -26.08 6.00 -7.15
CA GLU A 264 -27.17 6.56 -7.97
C GLU A 264 -28.52 5.86 -7.73
N GLY A 265 -28.55 4.79 -6.94
CA GLY A 265 -29.76 4.01 -6.62
C GLY A 265 -30.27 3.10 -7.76
N VAL A 266 -29.74 3.23 -8.97
CA VAL A 266 -30.11 2.44 -10.16
C VAL A 266 -28.87 1.87 -10.86
N SER A 267 -29.03 0.77 -11.61
CA SER A 267 -27.91 0.23 -12.39
C SER A 267 -27.55 1.17 -13.56
N PRO A 268 -26.30 1.15 -14.06
CA PRO A 268 -25.88 1.92 -15.24
C PRO A 268 -26.79 1.71 -16.46
N THR A 269 -27.21 0.46 -16.72
CA THR A 269 -28.14 0.12 -17.81
C THR A 269 -29.50 0.76 -17.61
N SER A 270 -30.07 0.65 -16.40
CA SER A 270 -31.36 1.26 -16.09
C SER A 270 -31.31 2.79 -16.14
N PHE A 271 -30.18 3.39 -15.74
CA PHE A 271 -29.92 4.82 -15.87
C PHE A 271 -29.95 5.26 -17.35
N LYS A 272 -29.25 4.54 -18.23
CA LYS A 272 -29.24 4.78 -19.68
C LYS A 272 -30.63 4.60 -20.31
N GLU A 273 -31.39 3.57 -19.91
CA GLU A 273 -32.75 3.33 -20.42
C GLU A 273 -33.77 4.37 -19.97
N LYS A 274 -33.70 4.81 -18.71
CA LYS A 274 -34.58 5.88 -18.19
C LYS A 274 -34.35 7.19 -18.91
N ALA A 275 -33.11 7.54 -19.22
CA ALA A 275 -32.79 8.74 -19.98
C ALA A 275 -33.19 8.66 -21.46
N ARG A 276 -33.22 7.46 -22.05
CA ARG A 276 -33.64 7.24 -23.44
C ARG A 276 -35.15 7.20 -23.65
N LYS A 277 -35.97 7.09 -22.60
CA LYS A 277 -37.43 7.17 -22.71
C LYS A 277 -37.86 8.64 -22.60
N PRO A 278 -38.30 9.30 -23.69
CA PRO A 278 -38.92 10.62 -23.56
C PRO A 278 -40.21 10.48 -22.75
N GLY A 279 -40.46 11.45 -21.87
CA GLY A 279 -41.66 11.47 -21.03
C GLY A 279 -42.92 11.39 -21.88
N TRP A 280 -43.60 10.24 -21.82
CA TRP A 280 -44.96 10.14 -22.37
C TRP A 280 -45.89 10.92 -21.44
N SER A 281 -46.24 12.11 -21.90
CA SER A 281 -47.40 12.90 -21.49
C SER A 281 -48.61 12.02 -21.13
N ARG A 282 -49.08 12.13 -19.88
CA ARG A 282 -50.40 11.64 -19.46
C ARG A 282 -51.50 12.44 -20.17
N LYS A 283 -51.81 12.16 -21.43
CA LYS A 283 -53.10 12.43 -22.06
C LYS A 283 -53.30 11.42 -23.20
N ASN A 284 -54.00 10.33 -22.93
CA ASN A 284 -54.76 9.66 -23.96
C ASN A 284 -56.17 9.37 -23.43
N PRO A 285 -57.21 10.05 -23.94
CA PRO A 285 -58.58 9.93 -23.47
C PRO A 285 -59.24 8.73 -24.17
N SER A 286 -59.27 7.57 -23.51
CA SER A 286 -60.10 6.45 -23.93
C SER A 286 -61.33 6.35 -23.03
N TYR A 287 -62.29 7.24 -23.27
CA TYR A 287 -63.69 7.04 -22.92
C TYR A 287 -64.51 7.37 -24.17
N VAL A 288 -64.86 6.36 -24.97
CA VAL A 288 -66.21 6.13 -25.51
C VAL A 288 -66.35 4.62 -25.82
N SER A 289 -67.24 3.95 -25.07
CA SER A 289 -68.19 2.88 -25.43
C SER A 289 -67.87 1.96 -26.63
N THR A 290 -68.01 0.63 -26.57
CA THR A 290 -69.23 -0.12 -26.21
C THR A 290 -68.95 -1.54 -25.70
N SER A 291 -69.89 -2.03 -24.89
CA SER A 291 -69.97 -3.28 -24.12
C SER A 291 -70.11 -4.59 -24.97
N PRO A 292 -70.45 -5.78 -24.41
CA PRO A 292 -69.52 -6.74 -23.81
C PRO A 292 -69.82 -8.21 -24.23
N ILE A 293 -68.89 -8.96 -24.85
CA ILE A 293 -69.05 -10.42 -24.98
C ILE A 293 -67.69 -11.10 -24.84
N ALA A 294 -67.29 -11.41 -23.60
CA ALA A 294 -66.56 -12.62 -23.22
C ALA A 294 -66.19 -12.57 -21.73
N ALA A 295 -66.42 -13.70 -21.05
CA ALA A 295 -66.30 -13.89 -19.62
C ALA A 295 -64.91 -13.57 -19.05
N GLY A 296 -64.92 -12.91 -17.89
CA GLY A 296 -63.72 -12.61 -17.13
C GLY A 296 -63.00 -13.88 -16.66
N LYS A 297 -61.70 -13.97 -16.97
CA LYS A 297 -60.77 -14.81 -16.22
C LYS A 297 -60.02 -13.95 -15.23
N LEU A 298 -60.37 -14.09 -13.94
CA LEU A 298 -59.48 -13.71 -12.85
C LEU A 298 -58.14 -14.46 -13.01
N ARG A 299 -57.05 -13.73 -13.24
CA ARG A 299 -55.72 -14.23 -12.88
C ARG A 299 -55.38 -13.70 -11.49
N ARG A 300 -55.57 -14.57 -10.49
CA ARG A 300 -54.79 -14.55 -9.25
C ARG A 300 -53.34 -14.90 -9.58
N TYR A 301 -52.40 -14.13 -9.03
CA TYR A 301 -51.05 -14.48 -8.53
C TYR A 301 -50.34 -13.13 -8.31
N ILE A 302 -50.41 -12.57 -7.10
CA ILE A 302 -49.40 -12.67 -6.02
C ILE A 302 -48.01 -12.32 -6.53
N GLY A 303 -47.51 -11.19 -6.03
CA GLY A 303 -46.18 -10.69 -6.30
C GLY A 303 -45.09 -11.61 -5.75
N ASN A 304 -44.05 -11.76 -6.55
CA ASN A 304 -42.68 -11.87 -6.10
C ASN A 304 -41.79 -11.56 -7.31
N ASP A 305 -41.15 -10.39 -7.25
CA ASP A 305 -40.09 -9.96 -8.18
C ASP A 305 -38.80 -10.72 -7.86
N PHE A 306 -38.76 -12.01 -8.15
CA PHE A 306 -37.53 -12.78 -8.28
C PHE A 306 -37.78 -13.90 -9.28
N ASP A 307 -37.58 -13.63 -10.57
CA ASP A 307 -37.11 -14.70 -11.45
C ASP A 307 -36.37 -14.20 -12.69
N ASN A 308 -35.17 -14.76 -12.87
CA ASN A 308 -34.31 -14.59 -14.03
C ASN A 308 -34.99 -15.14 -15.27
N ARG A 309 -35.44 -14.27 -16.18
CA ARG A 309 -35.89 -14.66 -17.52
C ARG A 309 -34.89 -14.24 -18.59
N TYR A 310 -33.88 -15.07 -18.80
CA TYR A 310 -33.18 -15.16 -20.09
C TYR A 310 -33.64 -16.44 -20.79
N GLN A 311 -34.71 -16.32 -21.56
CA GLN A 311 -35.00 -17.11 -22.76
C GLN A 311 -36.37 -16.64 -23.27
N TYR A 312 -36.39 -15.94 -24.40
CA TYR A 312 -37.42 -15.97 -25.44
C TYR A 312 -37.21 -14.79 -26.39
N ASN A 313 -36.58 -15.08 -27.53
CA ASN A 313 -36.75 -14.45 -28.85
C ASN A 313 -35.74 -15.19 -29.76
N LYS A 314 -36.11 -16.02 -30.74
CA LYS A 314 -37.19 -15.89 -31.72
C LYS A 314 -37.77 -17.27 -32.09
N LYS A 315 -39.08 -17.29 -32.32
CA LYS A 315 -39.79 -18.31 -33.09
C LYS A 315 -39.60 -18.08 -34.60
N GLY A 316 -39.60 -19.16 -35.36
CA GLY A 316 -39.83 -19.19 -36.79
C GLY A 316 -39.93 -20.65 -37.25
N ASP A 317 -41.15 -21.15 -37.45
CA ASP A 317 -41.43 -22.49 -37.97
C ASP A 317 -41.15 -22.54 -39.48
N LEU A 318 -40.40 -23.55 -39.96
CA LEU A 318 -40.54 -24.13 -41.30
C LEU A 318 -39.98 -25.59 -41.33
N PRO A 319 -40.47 -26.46 -42.24
CA PRO A 319 -40.78 -27.85 -41.95
C PRO A 319 -39.66 -28.87 -42.23
N MET A 320 -39.78 -30.00 -41.54
CA MET A 320 -38.96 -31.21 -41.64
C MET A 320 -39.01 -31.83 -43.05
N ARG A 321 -37.86 -31.95 -43.71
CA ARG A 321 -37.64 -32.97 -44.76
C ARG A 321 -36.32 -33.71 -44.51
N ARG A 322 -36.47 -35.03 -44.39
CA ARG A 322 -35.42 -36.05 -44.27
C ARG A 322 -34.36 -35.90 -45.37
N ARG A 323 -33.08 -35.89 -44.99
CA ARG A 323 -32.06 -36.75 -45.60
C ARG A 323 -30.81 -36.84 -44.71
N THR A 324 -30.26 -38.04 -44.75
CA THR A 324 -29.13 -38.64 -44.04
C THR A 324 -27.80 -37.93 -44.23
N GLY A 325 -26.95 -37.89 -43.19
CA GLY A 325 -25.56 -37.44 -43.30
C GLY A 325 -24.79 -37.42 -41.97
N THR A 326 -24.30 -38.59 -41.57
CA THR A 326 -23.03 -38.89 -40.86
C THR A 326 -22.55 -38.07 -39.65
N SER A 327 -22.35 -38.82 -38.56
CA SER A 327 -21.81 -38.49 -37.24
C SER A 327 -20.43 -37.80 -37.24
N MET A 328 -20.34 -36.78 -36.37
CA MET A 328 -19.18 -36.01 -35.94
C MET A 328 -18.12 -36.84 -35.15
N ALA A 329 -18.07 -38.15 -35.36
CA ALA A 329 -17.09 -39.07 -34.77
C ALA A 329 -15.85 -39.29 -35.66
N ALA A 330 -15.90 -38.91 -36.95
CA ALA A 330 -14.80 -39.12 -37.89
C ALA A 330 -13.69 -38.04 -37.84
N THR A 331 -13.98 -36.85 -37.29
CA THR A 331 -13.01 -35.74 -37.26
C THR A 331 -12.07 -35.78 -36.05
N LEU A 332 -12.45 -36.50 -34.99
CA LEU A 332 -11.66 -36.67 -33.77
C LEU A 332 -10.65 -37.83 -33.85
N LEU A 333 -10.82 -38.76 -34.80
CA LEU A 333 -9.92 -39.90 -35.01
C LEU A 333 -8.76 -39.59 -35.98
N PHE A 334 -8.81 -38.48 -36.72
CA PHE A 334 -7.77 -38.13 -37.71
C PHE A 334 -6.61 -37.31 -37.12
N CYS A 335 -6.77 -36.71 -35.93
CA CYS A 335 -5.71 -35.89 -35.30
C CYS A 335 -4.80 -36.69 -34.36
N PHE A 336 -5.17 -37.91 -33.96
CA PHE A 336 -4.37 -38.74 -33.05
C PHE A 336 -3.38 -39.68 -33.76
N ALA A 337 -3.44 -39.78 -35.09
CA ALA A 337 -2.63 -40.71 -35.89
C ALA A 337 -1.34 -40.09 -36.50
N LEU A 338 -1.04 -38.82 -36.22
CA LEU A 338 0.12 -38.11 -36.82
C LEU A 338 1.32 -37.88 -35.86
N LEU A 339 1.29 -38.40 -34.64
CA LEU A 339 2.36 -38.16 -33.65
C LEU A 339 3.15 -39.42 -33.23
N LEU A 340 2.89 -40.59 -33.82
CA LEU A 340 3.55 -41.85 -33.44
C LEU A 340 3.98 -42.67 -34.67
N SER A 341 4.88 -42.14 -35.51
CA SER A 341 5.70 -42.95 -36.41
C SER A 341 6.98 -42.23 -36.87
N ALA A 342 8.10 -42.49 -36.19
CA ALA A 342 9.49 -42.51 -36.71
C ALA A 342 10.44 -42.46 -35.49
N CYS A 343 11.29 -43.43 -35.15
CA CYS A 343 11.68 -44.67 -35.78
C CYS A 343 12.06 -45.70 -34.70
N THR A 344 11.79 -46.97 -35.02
CA THR A 344 12.17 -48.17 -34.29
C THR A 344 13.39 -48.82 -34.97
N THR A 345 14.35 -49.26 -34.16
CA THR A 345 15.18 -50.49 -34.20
C THR A 345 15.75 -51.08 -35.52
N GLY A 346 17.00 -51.55 -35.45
CA GLY A 346 17.49 -52.67 -36.28
C GLY A 346 19.00 -52.96 -36.18
N THR A 347 19.38 -53.97 -35.38
CA THR A 347 20.74 -54.46 -35.06
C THR A 347 21.37 -55.39 -36.14
N THR A 348 22.66 -55.74 -35.95
CA THR A 348 23.48 -56.90 -36.44
C THR A 348 24.31 -56.69 -37.72
N THR A 349 25.61 -57.08 -37.87
CA THR A 349 26.51 -58.02 -37.15
C THR A 349 27.99 -57.92 -37.61
N SER A 350 28.94 -58.25 -36.70
CA SER A 350 30.28 -58.91 -36.86
C SER A 350 31.40 -58.22 -37.69
N ASN A 351 32.72 -58.33 -37.43
CA ASN A 351 33.52 -59.37 -36.77
C ASN A 351 34.98 -58.92 -36.46
N GLY A 352 35.56 -59.46 -35.36
CA GLY A 352 36.98 -59.78 -35.08
C GLY A 352 38.01 -58.67 -34.78
N VAL A 353 39.14 -58.89 -34.07
CA VAL A 353 39.74 -60.00 -33.29
C VAL A 353 40.96 -59.40 -32.53
N ASN A 354 41.31 -59.99 -31.37
CA ASN A 354 42.59 -59.99 -30.63
C ASN A 354 43.14 -58.77 -29.87
N GLY A 355 43.40 -58.99 -28.57
CA GLY A 355 44.78 -59.07 -28.06
C GLY A 355 45.13 -58.31 -26.77
N GLY A 356 45.46 -59.05 -25.69
CA GLY A 356 46.62 -58.72 -24.85
C GLY A 356 46.39 -58.20 -23.43
N SER A 357 46.71 -59.04 -22.45
CA SER A 357 46.98 -58.74 -21.03
C SER A 357 48.06 -57.66 -20.81
N ALA A 358 47.99 -56.92 -19.69
CA ALA A 358 48.86 -57.12 -18.52
C ALA A 358 49.00 -55.88 -17.60
N ASN A 359 49.13 -56.21 -16.32
CA ASN A 359 49.78 -55.53 -15.21
C ASN A 359 49.10 -54.43 -14.39
N ALA A 360 49.02 -54.79 -13.11
CA ALA A 360 48.80 -53.98 -11.93
C ALA A 360 50.01 -53.10 -11.62
N GLU A 361 49.74 -51.96 -10.99
CA GLU A 361 50.64 -51.44 -9.95
C GLU A 361 49.82 -50.65 -8.92
N ALA A 362 50.09 -50.95 -7.66
CA ALA A 362 49.47 -50.34 -6.49
C ALA A 362 50.21 -49.07 -6.07
N THR A 363 49.50 -48.07 -5.56
CA THR A 363 50.04 -47.12 -4.57
C THR A 363 48.92 -46.45 -3.77
N SER A 364 49.22 -46.27 -2.48
CA SER A 364 48.39 -45.97 -1.30
C SER A 364 47.41 -44.77 -1.35
N PRO A 365 46.40 -44.74 -0.45
CA PRO A 365 45.31 -43.78 -0.49
C PRO A 365 45.69 -42.43 0.11
N ALA A 366 45.60 -41.37 -0.70
CA ALA A 366 45.54 -40.00 -0.21
C ALA A 366 44.11 -39.69 0.26
N ALA A 367 44.00 -39.23 1.51
CA ALA A 367 42.77 -38.83 2.17
C ALA A 367 41.93 -37.88 1.30
N LYS A 368 40.79 -38.37 0.79
CA LYS A 368 39.72 -37.50 0.31
C LYS A 368 39.05 -36.87 1.53
N ALA A 369 39.43 -35.63 1.81
CA ALA A 369 38.59 -34.72 2.56
C ALA A 369 37.21 -34.70 1.87
N SER A 370 36.20 -35.24 2.55
CA SER A 370 34.81 -35.11 2.17
C SER A 370 34.41 -33.65 2.36
N THR A 371 34.56 -32.83 1.33
CA THR A 371 33.74 -31.62 1.20
C THR A 371 32.34 -32.08 0.86
N ALA A 372 31.48 -32.16 1.88
CA ALA A 372 30.05 -32.26 1.68
C ALA A 372 29.61 -31.06 0.82
N THR A 373 29.22 -31.34 -0.42
CA THR A 373 28.63 -30.34 -1.32
C THR A 373 27.36 -29.82 -0.64
N GLU A 374 27.39 -28.62 -0.09
CA GLU A 374 26.22 -28.01 0.56
C GLU A 374 25.08 -27.92 -0.46
N SER A 375 23.93 -28.52 -0.13
CA SER A 375 22.78 -28.56 -1.03
C SER A 375 22.19 -27.16 -1.22
N ALA A 376 21.98 -26.77 -2.48
CA ALA A 376 21.29 -25.54 -2.84
C ALA A 376 19.77 -25.74 -2.77
N ARG A 377 19.05 -24.76 -2.21
CA ARG A 377 17.59 -24.73 -2.08
C ARG A 377 17.06 -23.42 -2.66
N VAL A 378 16.04 -23.48 -3.51
CA VAL A 378 15.38 -22.29 -4.05
C VAL A 378 14.14 -22.01 -3.21
N ILE A 379 14.10 -20.85 -2.55
CA ILE A 379 12.98 -20.41 -1.72
C ILE A 379 12.13 -19.45 -2.54
N LYS A 380 10.83 -19.75 -2.67
CA LYS A 380 9.85 -18.84 -3.26
C LYS A 380 9.27 -17.94 -2.18
N HIS A 381 9.24 -16.63 -2.43
CA HIS A 381 8.81 -15.65 -1.45
C HIS A 381 8.20 -14.41 -2.12
N ALA A 382 7.72 -13.45 -1.33
CA ALA A 382 6.92 -12.29 -1.79
C ALA A 382 7.60 -11.39 -2.85
N MET A 383 8.92 -11.49 -2.96
CA MET A 383 9.75 -10.66 -3.86
C MET A 383 10.43 -11.48 -4.97
N GLY A 384 9.98 -12.73 -5.19
CA GLY A 384 10.49 -13.62 -6.24
C GLY A 384 11.06 -14.93 -5.68
N GLU A 385 12.19 -15.35 -6.23
CA GLU A 385 12.90 -16.58 -5.83
C GLU A 385 14.33 -16.24 -5.38
N THR A 386 14.78 -16.87 -4.28
CA THR A 386 16.13 -16.71 -3.75
C THR A 386 16.76 -18.08 -3.52
N THR A 387 17.95 -18.30 -4.09
CA THR A 387 18.72 -19.53 -3.88
C THR A 387 19.57 -19.41 -2.61
N LEU A 388 19.42 -20.35 -1.69
CA LEU A 388 20.19 -20.49 -0.46
C LEU A 388 21.06 -21.74 -0.54
N ILE A 389 22.31 -21.64 -0.11
CA ILE A 389 23.27 -22.75 -0.09
C ILE A 389 23.57 -23.10 1.37
N GLY A 390 23.53 -24.39 1.71
CA GLY A 390 23.89 -24.84 3.06
C GLY A 390 22.89 -24.40 4.13
N THR A 391 23.32 -24.30 5.39
CA THR A 391 22.47 -23.86 6.51
C THR A 391 22.95 -22.48 6.98
N PRO A 392 22.11 -21.43 6.91
CA PRO A 392 22.47 -20.08 7.37
C PRO A 392 22.87 -20.09 8.85
N LYS A 393 23.98 -19.42 9.17
CA LYS A 393 24.53 -19.31 10.54
C LYS A 393 24.45 -17.89 11.10
N ARG A 394 24.32 -16.88 10.23
CA ARG A 394 24.31 -15.45 10.57
C ARG A 394 23.04 -14.81 10.01
N VAL A 395 21.92 -15.14 10.63
CA VAL A 395 20.61 -14.65 10.21
C VAL A 395 20.32 -13.27 10.81
N VAL A 396 19.89 -12.34 9.97
CA VAL A 396 19.28 -11.07 10.40
C VAL A 396 17.77 -11.13 10.16
N ILE A 397 16.99 -10.71 11.14
CA ILE A 397 15.52 -10.75 11.09
C ILE A 397 14.91 -9.36 11.26
N LEU A 398 14.03 -8.97 10.34
CA LEU A 398 13.48 -7.62 10.24
C LEU A 398 12.04 -7.49 10.73
N THR A 399 11.51 -8.51 11.42
CA THR A 399 10.18 -8.50 12.02
C THR A 399 10.18 -9.06 13.44
N ASN A 400 9.25 -8.58 14.26
CA ASN A 400 9.06 -9.11 15.61
C ASN A 400 8.55 -10.56 15.61
N GLU A 401 7.57 -10.86 14.74
CA GLU A 401 7.00 -12.21 14.64
C GLU A 401 8.00 -13.24 14.13
N GLY A 402 8.85 -12.86 13.17
CA GLY A 402 9.92 -13.71 12.68
C GLY A 402 11.04 -13.90 13.71
N THR A 403 11.29 -12.92 14.58
CA THR A 403 12.25 -13.07 15.68
C THR A 403 11.82 -14.22 16.59
N GLU A 404 10.54 -14.28 16.96
CA GLU A 404 10.01 -15.40 17.73
C GLU A 404 10.06 -16.72 16.98
N ALA A 405 9.83 -16.72 15.66
CA ALA A 405 9.90 -17.93 14.83
C ALA A 405 11.30 -18.56 14.89
N LEU A 406 12.35 -17.74 14.78
CA LEU A 406 13.75 -18.19 14.91
C LEU A 406 14.03 -18.77 16.30
N LEU A 407 13.64 -18.04 17.34
CA LEU A 407 13.84 -18.48 18.73
C LEU A 407 13.07 -19.77 19.06
N ALA A 408 11.90 -19.98 18.48
CA ALA A 408 11.09 -21.18 18.69
C ALA A 408 11.81 -22.48 18.30
N VAL A 409 12.76 -22.41 17.35
CA VAL A 409 13.59 -23.55 16.92
C VAL A 409 15.06 -23.44 17.36
N GLY A 410 15.33 -22.57 18.34
CA GLY A 410 16.65 -22.40 18.95
C GLY A 410 17.67 -21.67 18.06
N VAL A 411 17.23 -20.93 17.04
CA VAL A 411 18.11 -20.09 16.22
C VAL A 411 18.14 -18.69 16.79
N LYS A 412 19.32 -18.25 17.23
CA LYS A 412 19.55 -16.88 17.72
C LYS A 412 20.04 -16.01 16.56
N PRO A 413 19.32 -14.93 16.18
CA PRO A 413 19.76 -14.04 15.11
C PRO A 413 21.00 -13.24 15.53
N VAL A 414 21.86 -12.88 14.57
CA VAL A 414 22.99 -11.98 14.82
C VAL A 414 22.54 -10.51 14.88
N GLY A 415 21.41 -10.20 14.24
CA GLY A 415 20.76 -8.89 14.34
C GLY A 415 19.25 -9.00 14.19
N ALA A 416 18.53 -8.19 14.95
CA ALA A 416 17.07 -8.12 14.90
C ALA A 416 16.59 -6.67 15.06
N VAL A 417 15.43 -6.34 14.47
CA VAL A 417 14.76 -5.06 14.74
C VAL A 417 14.22 -5.05 16.17
N GLN A 418 14.26 -3.89 16.84
CA GLN A 418 13.75 -3.76 18.20
C GLN A 418 12.24 -4.00 18.31
N SER A 419 11.81 -4.39 19.51
CA SER A 419 10.39 -4.59 19.83
C SER A 419 9.60 -3.29 19.88
N TRP A 420 8.33 -3.33 19.47
CA TRP A 420 7.47 -2.13 19.36
C TRP A 420 7.31 -1.36 20.68
N ILE A 421 7.20 -2.09 21.80
CA ILE A 421 7.03 -1.53 23.15
C ILE A 421 8.12 -1.99 24.13
N GLY A 422 9.20 -2.61 23.64
CA GLY A 422 10.31 -3.13 24.45
C GLY A 422 11.49 -2.15 24.57
N SER A 423 12.39 -2.41 25.52
CA SER A 423 13.65 -1.65 25.67
C SER A 423 14.86 -2.59 25.80
N PRO A 424 15.42 -3.09 24.70
CA PRO A 424 14.91 -3.05 23.31
C PRO A 424 13.98 -4.23 22.96
N TRP A 425 13.84 -5.22 23.84
CA TRP A 425 13.12 -6.47 23.58
C TRP A 425 11.84 -6.59 24.41
N TYR A 426 10.85 -7.36 23.92
CA TYR A 426 9.72 -7.78 24.76
C TYR A 426 10.17 -8.65 25.93
N ASP A 427 9.43 -8.60 27.03
CA ASP A 427 9.77 -9.31 28.26
C ASP A 427 9.89 -10.83 28.07
N HIS A 428 9.06 -11.43 27.20
CA HIS A 428 9.05 -12.88 26.97
C HIS A 428 10.18 -13.40 26.06
N ILE A 429 10.98 -12.52 25.46
CA ILE A 429 12.14 -12.91 24.63
C ILE A 429 13.47 -12.27 25.07
N LYS A 430 13.44 -11.30 26.00
CA LYS A 430 14.63 -10.51 26.36
C LYS A 430 15.84 -11.35 26.79
N ASP A 431 15.61 -12.46 27.48
CA ASP A 431 16.68 -13.35 27.95
C ASP A 431 17.34 -14.12 26.81
N GLU A 432 16.56 -14.54 25.81
CA GLU A 432 17.05 -15.23 24.61
C GLU A 432 17.78 -14.26 23.65
N MET A 433 17.43 -12.97 23.71
CA MET A 433 17.93 -11.90 22.85
C MET A 433 19.14 -11.14 23.41
N LYS A 434 19.75 -11.61 24.52
CA LYS A 434 21.02 -11.07 25.02
C LYS A 434 22.08 -11.06 23.91
N ASP A 435 22.88 -10.01 23.81
CA ASP A 435 23.95 -9.88 22.80
C ASP A 435 23.51 -9.81 21.32
N VAL A 436 22.20 -9.84 21.03
CA VAL A 436 21.71 -9.62 19.66
C VAL A 436 21.83 -8.13 19.31
N SER A 437 22.38 -7.83 18.14
CA SER A 437 22.51 -6.44 17.69
C SER A 437 21.17 -5.88 17.23
N VAL A 438 20.79 -4.71 17.76
CA VAL A 438 19.59 -4.00 17.31
C VAL A 438 19.89 -3.33 15.96
N VAL A 439 19.15 -3.70 14.92
CA VAL A 439 19.33 -3.18 13.55
C VAL A 439 18.26 -2.16 13.14
N GLY A 440 17.83 -1.33 14.07
CA GLY A 440 16.75 -0.35 13.88
C GLY A 440 15.38 -0.87 14.33
N ASP A 441 14.31 -0.31 13.78
CA ASP A 441 12.93 -0.73 14.04
C ASP A 441 12.29 -1.41 12.82
N GLU A 442 11.15 -2.05 13.02
CA GLU A 442 10.46 -2.83 11.98
C GLU A 442 10.03 -1.98 10.77
N LEU A 443 9.82 -0.67 10.91
CA LEU A 443 9.49 0.23 9.79
C LEU A 443 10.73 0.77 9.09
N GLN A 444 11.82 0.96 9.84
CA GLN A 444 13.05 1.57 9.36
C GLN A 444 14.27 0.77 9.86
N PRO A 445 14.57 -0.38 9.21
CA PRO A 445 15.80 -1.11 9.49
C PRO A 445 17.02 -0.30 9.05
N ASN A 446 18.09 -0.37 9.85
CA ASN A 446 19.36 0.29 9.56
C ASN A 446 20.23 -0.60 8.66
N ILE A 447 20.23 -0.28 7.36
CA ILE A 447 20.92 -1.04 6.31
C ILE A 447 22.45 -1.10 6.54
N GLU A 448 23.05 -0.05 7.07
CA GLU A 448 24.51 -0.01 7.35
C GLU A 448 24.88 -0.96 8.50
N LEU A 449 24.08 -0.97 9.57
CA LEU A 449 24.28 -1.92 10.67
C LEU A 449 24.10 -3.37 10.19
N ILE A 450 23.09 -3.63 9.35
CA ILE A 450 22.86 -4.95 8.76
C ILE A 450 24.09 -5.38 7.93
N ALA A 451 24.62 -4.50 7.08
CA ALA A 451 25.82 -4.79 6.29
C ALA A 451 27.04 -5.07 7.18
N GLY A 452 27.23 -4.30 8.25
CA GLY A 452 28.31 -4.48 9.22
C GLY A 452 28.29 -5.84 9.94
N LEU A 453 27.11 -6.44 10.11
CA LEU A 453 26.96 -7.76 10.72
C LEU A 453 27.34 -8.91 9.79
N LYS A 454 27.55 -8.66 8.49
CA LYS A 454 27.87 -9.68 7.47
C LYS A 454 26.95 -10.91 7.58
N PRO A 455 25.63 -10.74 7.39
CA PRO A 455 24.68 -11.84 7.42
C PRO A 455 24.88 -12.79 6.23
N ASP A 456 24.51 -14.05 6.41
CA ASP A 456 24.39 -15.03 5.32
C ASP A 456 22.94 -15.26 4.89
N LEU A 457 21.97 -14.72 5.64
CA LEU A 457 20.56 -14.64 5.29
C LEU A 457 19.91 -13.42 5.96
N ILE A 458 19.10 -12.69 5.21
CA ILE A 458 18.20 -11.66 5.73
C ILE A 458 16.76 -12.11 5.54
N ILE A 459 15.96 -12.05 6.60
CA ILE A 459 14.53 -12.36 6.56
C ILE A 459 13.75 -11.09 6.88
N GLY A 460 12.74 -10.78 6.07
CA GLY A 460 11.88 -9.62 6.28
C GLY A 460 10.46 -9.82 5.77
N ASN A 461 9.77 -8.72 5.54
CA ASN A 461 8.37 -8.71 5.15
C ASN A 461 8.07 -7.56 4.17
N LYS A 462 7.38 -7.88 3.08
CA LYS A 462 7.06 -6.93 2.01
C LYS A 462 6.18 -5.78 2.50
N ALA A 463 5.16 -6.04 3.31
CA ALA A 463 4.28 -5.01 3.88
C ALA A 463 4.99 -3.96 4.76
N ARG A 464 6.25 -4.21 5.14
CA ARG A 464 7.10 -3.29 5.92
C ARG A 464 8.28 -2.75 5.13
N GLN A 465 9.01 -3.63 4.45
CA GLN A 465 10.36 -3.37 3.97
C GLN A 465 10.52 -3.49 2.45
N GLU A 466 9.42 -3.57 1.66
CA GLU A 466 9.49 -3.67 0.19
C GLU A 466 10.44 -2.65 -0.45
N LYS A 467 10.39 -1.39 0.00
CA LYS A 467 11.22 -0.30 -0.53
C LYS A 467 12.72 -0.50 -0.36
N VAL A 468 13.15 -1.29 0.62
CA VAL A 468 14.57 -1.54 0.93
C VAL A 468 15.02 -2.94 0.50
N TYR A 469 14.15 -3.75 -0.11
CA TYR A 469 14.46 -5.11 -0.54
C TYR A 469 15.70 -5.18 -1.44
N GLU A 470 15.79 -4.33 -2.47
CA GLU A 470 16.94 -4.33 -3.39
C GLU A 470 18.26 -3.98 -2.69
N GLN A 471 18.22 -3.15 -1.64
CA GLN A 471 19.41 -2.82 -0.85
C GLN A 471 19.83 -4.00 0.04
N LEU A 472 18.86 -4.67 0.67
CA LEU A 472 19.11 -5.85 1.51
C LEU A 472 19.65 -7.03 0.68
N LYS A 473 19.12 -7.21 -0.52
CA LYS A 473 19.56 -8.24 -1.48
C LYS A 473 21.02 -8.06 -1.91
N GLN A 474 21.54 -6.84 -1.91
CA GLN A 474 22.97 -6.57 -2.17
C GLN A 474 23.88 -6.96 -1.00
N ILE A 475 23.34 -7.11 0.20
CA ILE A 475 24.10 -7.48 1.41
C ILE A 475 24.18 -9.00 1.55
N ALA A 476 23.04 -9.69 1.46
CA ALA A 476 22.94 -11.14 1.61
C ALA A 476 21.68 -11.67 0.92
N PRO A 477 21.58 -12.99 0.65
CA PRO A 477 20.33 -13.61 0.23
C PRO A 477 19.17 -13.17 1.13
N THR A 478 18.08 -12.71 0.53
CA THR A 478 16.99 -12.03 1.26
C THR A 478 15.64 -12.66 0.94
N VAL A 479 14.92 -13.10 1.97
CA VAL A 479 13.62 -13.78 1.85
C VAL A 479 12.55 -12.97 2.57
N PHE A 480 11.48 -12.60 1.86
CA PHE A 480 10.38 -11.77 2.39
C PHE A 480 9.05 -12.52 2.43
N ALA A 481 8.38 -12.48 3.59
CA ALA A 481 6.95 -12.78 3.68
C ALA A 481 6.10 -11.67 3.04
N GLU A 482 4.84 -11.96 2.70
CA GLU A 482 3.95 -11.00 2.02
C GLU A 482 3.35 -9.97 3.00
N ASP A 483 2.67 -10.45 4.03
CA ASP A 483 1.95 -9.63 5.01
C ASP A 483 2.21 -10.13 6.46
N LEU A 484 1.64 -9.45 7.45
CA LEU A 484 1.78 -9.70 8.89
C LEU A 484 0.42 -10.08 9.50
N GLY A 485 0.37 -10.17 10.83
CA GLY A 485 -0.89 -10.32 11.56
C GLY A 485 -1.47 -11.72 11.43
N GLY A 486 -2.55 -11.89 10.66
CA GLY A 486 -3.22 -13.18 10.51
C GLY A 486 -2.36 -14.26 9.84
N ASP A 487 -1.34 -13.86 9.07
CA ASP A 487 -0.50 -14.74 8.27
C ASP A 487 0.73 -15.28 9.03
N TRP A 488 0.84 -15.06 10.35
CA TRP A 488 2.04 -15.43 11.13
C TRP A 488 2.42 -16.92 11.01
N GLN A 489 1.45 -17.84 10.86
CA GLN A 489 1.75 -19.27 10.66
C GLN A 489 2.28 -19.56 9.25
N ILE A 490 1.85 -18.81 8.24
CA ILE A 490 2.36 -18.89 6.88
C ILE A 490 3.81 -18.37 6.86
N ASN A 491 4.03 -17.23 7.51
CA ASN A 491 5.35 -16.61 7.67
C ASN A 491 6.32 -17.56 8.40
N PHE A 492 5.87 -18.16 9.51
CA PHE A 492 6.64 -19.15 10.26
C PHE A 492 7.16 -20.27 9.35
N LYS A 493 6.30 -20.88 8.52
CA LYS A 493 6.69 -21.95 7.61
C LYS A 493 7.74 -21.50 6.59
N LEU A 494 7.57 -20.31 5.99
CA LEU A 494 8.55 -19.73 5.08
C LEU A 494 9.91 -19.53 5.76
N TYR A 495 9.92 -19.03 6.99
CA TYR A 495 11.15 -18.78 7.74
C TYR A 495 11.88 -20.08 8.09
N MET A 496 11.15 -21.13 8.45
CA MET A 496 11.72 -22.46 8.72
C MET A 496 12.34 -23.07 7.46
N GLU A 497 11.72 -22.88 6.30
CA GLU A 497 12.28 -23.31 5.01
C GLU A 497 13.58 -22.55 4.68
N ALA A 498 13.58 -21.23 4.88
CA ALA A 498 14.73 -20.37 4.60
C ALA A 498 15.95 -20.72 5.46
N ILE A 499 15.76 -20.99 6.76
CA ILE A 499 16.86 -21.34 7.68
C ILE A 499 17.21 -22.84 7.68
N ASN A 500 16.65 -23.64 6.77
CA ASN A 500 16.87 -25.09 6.68
C ASN A 500 16.43 -25.88 7.93
N LYS A 501 15.34 -25.48 8.58
CA LYS A 501 14.77 -26.14 9.76
C LYS A 501 13.30 -26.52 9.58
N LYS A 502 12.95 -26.97 8.37
CA LYS A 502 11.57 -27.32 8.04
C LYS A 502 11.02 -28.42 8.96
N GLU A 503 11.81 -29.44 9.27
CA GLU A 503 11.37 -30.56 10.11
C GLU A 503 11.13 -30.13 11.57
N GLU A 504 12.06 -29.37 12.17
CA GLU A 504 11.87 -28.83 13.51
C GLU A 504 10.72 -27.81 13.55
N GLY A 505 10.57 -27.02 12.49
CA GLY A 505 9.46 -26.11 12.28
C GLY A 505 8.11 -26.83 12.25
N ASP A 506 7.98 -27.88 11.45
CA ASP A 506 6.76 -28.68 11.32
C ASP A 506 6.40 -29.33 12.67
N LYS A 507 7.39 -29.86 13.40
CA LYS A 507 7.19 -30.40 14.76
C LYS A 507 6.71 -29.33 15.75
N THR A 508 7.31 -28.14 15.68
CA THR A 508 6.99 -27.00 16.56
C THR A 508 5.57 -26.49 16.31
N MET A 509 5.16 -26.42 15.04
CA MET A 509 3.80 -26.03 14.66
C MET A 509 2.78 -27.12 15.03
N ALA A 510 3.10 -28.39 14.81
CA ALA A 510 2.23 -29.50 15.22
C ALA A 510 1.99 -29.54 16.74
N ALA A 511 3.00 -29.20 17.54
CA ALA A 511 2.85 -29.07 18.98
C ALA A 511 1.87 -27.95 19.37
N PHE A 512 1.93 -26.80 18.67
CA PHE A 512 0.99 -25.70 18.87
C PHE A 512 -0.44 -26.09 18.45
N ASP A 513 -0.61 -26.67 17.27
CA ASP A 513 -1.91 -27.12 16.76
C ASP A 513 -2.56 -28.16 17.69
N LYS A 514 -1.74 -29.03 18.31
CA LYS A 514 -2.17 -29.97 19.35
C LYS A 514 -2.71 -29.23 20.57
N ARG A 515 -1.98 -28.24 21.09
CA ARG A 515 -2.43 -27.41 22.23
C ARG A 515 -3.74 -26.69 21.92
N VAL A 516 -3.85 -26.09 20.74
CA VAL A 516 -5.09 -25.42 20.28
C VAL A 516 -6.26 -26.40 20.26
N SER A 517 -6.04 -27.61 19.74
CA SER A 517 -7.07 -28.66 19.69
C SER A 517 -7.50 -29.14 21.08
N GLU A 518 -6.55 -29.32 22.00
CA GLU A 518 -6.81 -29.70 23.40
C GLU A 518 -7.63 -28.64 24.12
N VAL A 519 -7.25 -27.36 23.99
CA VAL A 519 -8.00 -26.25 24.58
C VAL A 519 -9.39 -26.15 23.96
N LYS A 520 -9.48 -26.23 22.63
CA LYS A 520 -10.77 -26.20 21.90
C LYS A 520 -11.73 -27.29 22.37
N ALA A 521 -11.24 -28.51 22.57
CA ALA A 521 -12.04 -29.62 23.07
C ALA A 521 -12.60 -29.35 24.48
N LYS A 522 -11.82 -28.68 25.34
CA LYS A 522 -12.23 -28.33 26.71
C LYS A 522 -13.19 -27.13 26.78
N LEU A 523 -13.20 -26.25 25.77
CA LEU A 523 -14.07 -25.05 25.76
C LEU A 523 -15.57 -25.42 25.73
N GLY A 524 -15.97 -26.45 24.98
CA GLY A 524 -17.37 -26.87 24.88
C GLY A 524 -18.32 -25.71 24.58
N ALA A 525 -19.37 -25.54 25.40
CA ALA A 525 -20.36 -24.46 25.26
C ALA A 525 -19.77 -23.04 25.44
N LYS A 526 -18.60 -22.90 26.07
CA LYS A 526 -17.93 -21.59 26.27
C LYS A 526 -17.52 -20.93 24.96
N THR A 527 -17.40 -21.70 23.87
CA THR A 527 -17.17 -21.19 22.50
C THR A 527 -18.24 -20.22 22.02
N ALA A 528 -19.46 -20.29 22.56
CA ALA A 528 -20.54 -19.36 22.21
C ALA A 528 -20.33 -17.92 22.76
N THR A 529 -19.36 -17.73 23.67
CA THR A 529 -19.02 -16.43 24.25
C THR A 529 -18.50 -15.49 23.17
N LYS A 530 -19.19 -14.35 22.96
CA LYS A 530 -18.80 -13.32 21.99
C LYS A 530 -17.64 -12.49 22.52
N VAL A 531 -16.44 -12.80 22.05
CA VAL A 531 -15.21 -12.08 22.43
C VAL A 531 -14.99 -10.86 21.53
N SER A 532 -15.00 -9.69 22.15
CA SER A 532 -14.65 -8.40 21.55
C SER A 532 -13.18 -8.09 21.84
N VAL A 533 -12.45 -7.58 20.84
CA VAL A 533 -11.04 -7.19 20.98
C VAL A 533 -10.86 -5.76 20.49
N ALA A 534 -10.32 -4.89 21.35
CA ALA A 534 -10.09 -3.49 21.04
C ALA A 534 -8.66 -3.04 21.38
N ARG A 535 -8.25 -1.96 20.73
CA ARG A 535 -6.99 -1.28 21.00
C ARG A 535 -7.23 0.19 21.22
N PHE A 536 -6.63 0.70 22.29
CA PHE A 536 -6.56 2.13 22.57
C PHE A 536 -5.15 2.64 22.33
N SER A 537 -5.03 3.80 21.68
CA SER A 537 -3.76 4.50 21.52
C SER A 537 -4.01 6.00 21.60
N ALA A 538 -2.95 6.78 21.78
CA ALA A 538 -3.05 8.25 21.80
C ALA A 538 -3.68 8.86 20.53
N THR A 539 -3.67 8.14 19.41
CA THR A 539 -4.08 8.73 18.12
C THR A 539 -5.36 8.14 17.53
N GLN A 540 -5.78 6.96 17.96
CA GLN A 540 -6.95 6.25 17.43
C GLN A 540 -7.36 5.09 18.35
N VAL A 541 -8.64 4.76 18.33
CA VAL A 541 -9.19 3.53 18.91
C VAL A 541 -9.60 2.60 17.78
N ARG A 542 -9.34 1.30 17.93
CA ARG A 542 -9.62 0.28 16.91
C ARG A 542 -10.31 -0.93 17.53
N ILE A 543 -11.14 -1.60 16.75
CA ILE A 543 -11.56 -2.99 17.03
C ILE A 543 -10.89 -3.93 16.04
N TYR A 544 -10.57 -5.12 16.51
CA TYR A 544 -9.81 -6.12 15.77
C TYR A 544 -10.75 -7.17 15.19
N GLN A 545 -10.53 -7.58 13.95
CA GLN A 545 -11.40 -8.51 13.22
C GLN A 545 -10.72 -9.87 13.04
N LYS A 546 -11.30 -10.77 12.23
CA LYS A 546 -10.84 -12.18 12.12
C LYS A 546 -9.44 -12.34 11.55
N GLN A 547 -9.01 -11.49 10.63
CA GLN A 547 -7.69 -11.59 9.99
C GLN A 547 -6.56 -10.98 10.83
N SER A 548 -6.86 -10.53 12.05
CA SER A 548 -5.83 -10.07 12.98
C SER A 548 -5.19 -11.21 13.76
N PHE A 549 -4.03 -10.98 14.38
CA PHE A 549 -3.30 -11.99 15.15
C PHE A 549 -4.18 -12.71 16.19
N SER A 550 -4.79 -11.95 17.10
CA SER A 550 -5.73 -12.51 18.08
C SER A 550 -7.01 -13.05 17.44
N GLY A 551 -7.48 -12.43 16.35
CA GLY A 551 -8.64 -12.89 15.59
C GLY A 551 -8.47 -14.31 15.03
N VAL A 552 -7.29 -14.63 14.49
CA VAL A 552 -6.99 -15.95 13.94
C VAL A 552 -7.02 -17.03 15.03
N LEU A 553 -6.40 -16.79 16.18
CA LEU A 553 -6.40 -17.76 17.27
C LEU A 553 -7.81 -17.97 17.87
N LEU A 554 -8.58 -16.89 18.06
CA LEU A 554 -9.98 -16.98 18.49
C LEU A 554 -10.81 -17.82 17.51
N ASN A 555 -10.60 -17.63 16.20
CA ASN A 555 -11.27 -18.39 15.15
C ASN A 555 -10.85 -19.87 15.15
N GLN A 556 -9.56 -20.19 15.35
CA GLN A 556 -9.06 -21.56 15.47
C GLN A 556 -9.71 -22.30 16.66
N LEU A 557 -9.81 -21.63 17.81
CA LEU A 557 -10.51 -22.13 18.99
C LEU A 557 -12.03 -22.23 18.82
N GLY A 558 -12.59 -21.64 17.75
CA GLY A 558 -14.03 -21.61 17.50
C GLY A 558 -14.80 -20.66 18.43
N ILE A 559 -14.11 -19.71 19.05
CA ILE A 559 -14.72 -18.72 19.93
C ILE A 559 -15.50 -17.69 19.11
N ALA A 560 -16.75 -17.44 19.48
CA ALA A 560 -17.63 -16.52 18.78
C ALA A 560 -17.13 -15.07 18.85
N ARG A 561 -17.44 -14.29 17.81
CA ARG A 561 -17.16 -12.85 17.74
C ARG A 561 -18.48 -12.07 17.67
N PRO A 562 -18.55 -10.84 18.21
CA PRO A 562 -19.66 -9.93 17.93
C PRO A 562 -19.80 -9.68 16.42
N ALA A 563 -21.02 -9.51 15.90
CA ALA A 563 -21.25 -9.30 14.46
C ALA A 563 -20.48 -8.10 13.88
N SER A 564 -20.16 -7.10 14.70
CA SER A 564 -19.31 -5.96 14.33
C SER A 564 -17.85 -6.34 14.05
N GLN A 565 -17.37 -7.44 14.64
CA GLN A 565 -15.98 -7.93 14.55
C GLN A 565 -15.85 -9.28 13.84
N ASP A 566 -16.97 -9.94 13.56
CA ASP A 566 -17.07 -11.18 12.78
C ASP A 566 -17.02 -10.90 11.26
N LYS A 567 -15.94 -10.27 10.79
CA LYS A 567 -15.75 -10.01 9.35
C LYS A 567 -14.35 -10.40 8.91
N GLU A 568 -14.24 -10.77 7.63
CA GLU A 568 -12.99 -11.11 6.93
C GLU A 568 -12.20 -9.85 6.59
N SER A 569 -11.70 -9.19 7.63
CA SER A 569 -10.90 -7.97 7.57
C SER A 569 -9.94 -7.92 8.76
N PHE A 570 -8.98 -6.99 8.73
CA PHE A 570 -7.95 -6.85 9.77
C PHE A 570 -8.44 -6.02 10.98
N ILE A 571 -8.87 -4.76 10.76
CA ILE A 571 -9.30 -3.83 11.80
C ILE A 571 -10.45 -2.93 11.33
N GLU A 572 -11.13 -2.30 12.28
CA GLU A 572 -11.98 -1.12 12.05
C GLU A 572 -11.54 0.02 12.98
N VAL A 573 -11.37 1.23 12.41
CA VAL A 573 -11.07 2.45 13.20
C VAL A 573 -12.38 3.01 13.76
N MET A 574 -12.36 3.27 15.06
CA MET A 574 -13.54 3.64 15.84
C MET A 574 -13.66 5.15 15.99
N SER A 575 -14.89 5.65 15.88
CA SER A 575 -15.33 6.94 16.41
C SER A 575 -16.24 6.70 17.61
N LYS A 576 -16.49 7.74 18.42
CA LYS A 576 -17.32 7.59 19.64
C LYS A 576 -18.73 7.12 19.33
N GLU A 577 -19.30 7.53 18.21
CA GLU A 577 -20.64 7.10 17.77
C GLU A 577 -20.71 5.60 17.48
N LYS A 578 -19.57 4.97 17.20
CA LYS A 578 -19.46 3.53 16.93
C LYS A 578 -19.14 2.70 18.17
N ILE A 579 -19.04 3.30 19.37
CA ILE A 579 -18.80 2.56 20.62
C ILE A 579 -19.70 1.30 20.78
N PRO A 580 -20.99 1.30 20.39
CA PRO A 580 -21.82 0.08 20.43
C PRO A 580 -21.22 -1.13 19.72
N SER A 581 -20.37 -0.93 18.69
CA SER A 581 -19.68 -2.01 17.99
C SER A 581 -18.57 -2.69 18.79
N MET A 582 -18.22 -2.15 19.98
CA MET A 582 -17.26 -2.75 20.92
C MET A 582 -17.91 -3.74 21.89
N ASP A 583 -19.25 -3.82 21.92
CA ASP A 583 -19.97 -4.73 22.83
C ASP A 583 -19.67 -6.20 22.53
N GLY A 584 -19.89 -7.03 23.53
CA GLY A 584 -19.68 -8.48 23.51
C GLY A 584 -20.04 -9.09 24.86
N ASP A 585 -19.81 -10.39 25.02
CA ASP A 585 -19.92 -11.03 26.34
C ASP A 585 -18.68 -10.73 27.19
N VAL A 586 -17.53 -10.53 26.53
CA VAL A 586 -16.28 -10.04 27.11
C VAL A 586 -15.56 -9.13 26.12
N LEU A 587 -14.92 -8.08 26.63
CA LEU A 587 -14.10 -7.14 25.87
C LEU A 587 -12.67 -7.21 26.41
N PHE A 588 -11.77 -7.78 25.63
CA PHE A 588 -10.33 -7.65 25.87
C PHE A 588 -9.83 -6.39 25.17
N TYR A 589 -9.10 -5.55 25.90
CA TYR A 589 -8.47 -4.38 25.32
C TYR A 589 -7.00 -4.27 25.70
N PHE A 590 -6.19 -3.81 24.78
CA PHE A 590 -4.79 -3.46 25.05
C PHE A 590 -4.53 -2.00 24.69
N VAL A 591 -3.50 -1.45 25.31
CA VAL A 591 -3.15 -0.04 25.21
C VAL A 591 -1.77 0.07 24.57
N THR A 592 -1.67 0.81 23.47
CA THR A 592 -0.37 1.16 22.90
C THR A 592 0.10 2.50 23.40
N GLU A 593 1.21 2.46 24.10
CA GLU A 593 1.88 3.61 24.67
C GLU A 593 3.34 3.62 24.23
N ALA A 594 3.81 4.76 23.74
CA ALA A 594 5.25 4.94 23.56
C ALA A 594 5.90 5.18 24.93
N ALA A 595 7.10 4.64 25.14
CA ALA A 595 7.83 4.79 26.40
C ALA A 595 7.86 6.25 26.88
N GLY A 596 7.43 6.48 28.13
CA GLY A 596 7.42 7.79 28.77
C GLY A 596 6.24 8.72 28.42
N LYS A 597 5.23 8.24 27.69
CA LYS A 597 3.97 8.99 27.45
C LYS A 597 2.84 8.39 28.28
N THR A 598 1.79 9.19 28.53
CA THR A 598 0.56 8.77 29.24
C THR A 598 -0.71 9.11 28.45
N ASP A 599 -0.56 9.45 27.17
CA ASP A 599 -1.65 9.97 26.34
C ASP A 599 -2.67 8.87 26.01
N ALA A 600 -2.23 7.62 25.88
CA ALA A 600 -3.11 6.50 25.58
C ALA A 600 -4.00 6.16 26.79
N ALA A 601 -3.45 6.24 28.01
CA ALA A 601 -4.22 6.08 29.24
C ALA A 601 -5.35 7.12 29.36
N LYS A 602 -5.11 8.37 28.97
CA LYS A 602 -6.15 9.41 28.93
C LYS A 602 -7.27 9.06 27.94
N VAL A 603 -6.93 8.54 26.76
CA VAL A 603 -7.91 8.10 25.76
C VAL A 603 -8.76 6.95 26.30
N VAL A 604 -8.15 5.98 27.00
CA VAL A 604 -8.90 4.90 27.66
C VAL A 604 -9.91 5.49 28.65
N GLN A 605 -9.47 6.40 29.52
CA GLN A 605 -10.35 7.05 30.50
C GLN A 605 -11.47 7.85 29.83
N GLU A 606 -11.17 8.59 28.77
CA GLU A 606 -12.14 9.37 28.01
C GLU A 606 -13.22 8.47 27.38
N TRP A 607 -12.81 7.37 26.75
CA TRP A 607 -13.72 6.44 26.09
C TRP A 607 -14.56 5.64 27.09
N MET A 608 -13.95 5.15 28.17
CA MET A 608 -14.67 4.41 29.20
C MET A 608 -15.65 5.29 30.00
N ASN A 609 -15.41 6.60 30.06
CA ASN A 609 -16.31 7.55 30.70
C ASN A 609 -17.48 8.01 29.83
N ASP A 610 -17.42 7.73 28.52
CA ASP A 610 -18.45 8.10 27.56
C ASP A 610 -19.79 7.40 27.88
N PRO A 611 -20.94 8.10 27.81
CA PRO A 611 -22.25 7.51 28.06
C PRO A 611 -22.55 6.28 27.18
N LEU A 612 -22.09 6.27 25.92
CA LEU A 612 -22.28 5.12 25.02
C LEU A 612 -21.51 3.90 25.51
N PHE A 613 -20.30 4.09 26.06
CA PHE A 613 -19.48 3.00 26.59
C PHE A 613 -20.07 2.45 27.88
N LYS A 614 -20.52 3.34 28.76
CA LYS A 614 -21.23 2.97 30.00
C LYS A 614 -22.53 2.22 29.74
N ASN A 615 -23.13 2.42 28.56
CA ASN A 615 -24.35 1.74 28.17
C ASN A 615 -24.12 0.32 27.61
N LEU A 616 -22.87 -0.06 27.26
CA LEU A 616 -22.55 -1.38 26.73
C LEU A 616 -22.88 -2.48 27.75
N SER A 617 -23.34 -3.61 27.24
CA SER A 617 -23.66 -4.78 28.06
C SER A 617 -22.40 -5.31 28.75
N VAL A 618 -21.30 -5.38 28.02
CA VAL A 618 -19.99 -5.82 28.53
C VAL A 618 -19.47 -4.96 29.69
N TYR A 619 -19.72 -3.65 29.64
CA TYR A 619 -19.32 -2.71 30.68
C TYR A 619 -20.17 -2.89 31.95
N LYS A 620 -21.50 -2.96 31.80
CA LYS A 620 -22.43 -3.19 32.90
C LYS A 620 -22.16 -4.52 33.62
N ASN A 621 -21.78 -5.55 32.86
CA ASN A 621 -21.42 -6.87 33.37
C ASN A 621 -19.99 -6.95 33.94
N LYS A 622 -19.24 -5.86 33.95
CA LYS A 622 -17.84 -5.79 34.44
C LYS A 622 -16.90 -6.80 33.74
N LYS A 623 -17.09 -7.00 32.42
CA LYS A 623 -16.30 -7.91 31.58
C LYS A 623 -15.41 -7.17 30.59
N VAL A 624 -14.86 -6.04 31.01
CA VAL A 624 -13.88 -5.23 30.25
C VAL A 624 -12.52 -5.44 30.87
N ILE A 625 -11.61 -6.11 30.15
CA ILE A 625 -10.36 -6.66 30.69
C ILE A 625 -9.18 -6.10 29.91
N GLN A 626 -8.25 -5.48 30.62
CA GLN A 626 -6.99 -5.05 30.02
C GLN A 626 -6.06 -6.25 29.84
N VAL A 627 -5.41 -6.33 28.69
CA VAL A 627 -4.46 -7.38 28.35
C VAL A 627 -3.17 -6.79 27.79
N ASP A 628 -2.11 -7.61 27.77
CA ASP A 628 -0.79 -7.19 27.31
C ASP A 628 -0.74 -7.02 25.78
N GLU A 629 -0.22 -5.90 25.30
CA GLU A 629 -0.15 -5.61 23.85
C GLU A 629 0.87 -6.50 23.12
N ALA A 630 2.00 -6.86 23.76
CA ALA A 630 3.00 -7.72 23.13
C ALA A 630 2.39 -9.08 22.82
N ILE A 631 1.71 -9.67 23.80
CA ILE A 631 1.06 -10.98 23.69
C ILE A 631 -0.14 -10.95 22.74
N TRP A 632 -1.03 -9.96 22.84
CA TRP A 632 -2.29 -9.97 22.08
C TRP A 632 -2.20 -9.45 20.65
N ASN A 633 -1.09 -8.80 20.28
CA ASN A 633 -0.98 -8.19 18.97
C ASN A 633 0.44 -7.93 18.45
N SER A 634 1.27 -7.17 19.18
CA SER A 634 2.44 -6.50 18.58
C SER A 634 3.67 -7.39 18.42
N ALA A 635 3.81 -8.46 19.21
CA ALA A 635 4.87 -9.44 18.99
C ALA A 635 4.51 -10.39 17.84
N GLY A 636 3.26 -10.86 17.81
CA GLY A 636 2.62 -11.43 16.63
C GLY A 636 3.19 -12.77 16.14
N GLY A 637 4.04 -13.43 16.92
CA GLY A 637 4.72 -14.67 16.54
C GLY A 637 4.30 -15.89 17.36
N TYR A 638 5.08 -16.96 17.21
CA TYR A 638 4.82 -18.28 17.82
C TYR A 638 4.76 -18.25 19.35
N LYS A 639 5.70 -17.55 20.01
CA LYS A 639 5.76 -17.52 21.48
C LYS A 639 4.59 -16.72 22.04
N ALA A 640 4.29 -15.56 21.44
CA ALA A 640 3.12 -14.76 21.78
C ALA A 640 1.81 -15.54 21.58
N ALA A 641 1.70 -16.36 20.52
CA ALA A 641 0.51 -17.17 20.28
C ALA A 641 0.28 -18.23 21.36
N ASN A 642 1.37 -18.84 21.85
CA ASN A 642 1.31 -19.78 22.97
C ASN A 642 0.89 -19.08 24.27
N LEU A 643 1.44 -17.89 24.56
CA LEU A 643 1.05 -17.09 25.74
C LEU A 643 -0.41 -16.63 25.66
N LEU A 644 -0.86 -16.18 24.48
CA LEU A 644 -2.25 -15.80 24.25
C LEU A 644 -3.20 -16.98 24.45
N LEU A 645 -2.81 -18.18 23.98
CA LEU A 645 -3.56 -19.40 24.22
C LEU A 645 -3.66 -19.72 25.73
N ASP A 646 -2.57 -19.52 26.48
CA ASP A 646 -2.55 -19.72 27.93
C ASP A 646 -3.45 -18.73 28.67
N GLU A 647 -3.45 -17.45 28.28
CA GLU A 647 -4.34 -16.44 28.86
C GLU A 647 -5.81 -16.73 28.55
N LEU A 648 -6.14 -17.16 27.32
CA LEU A 648 -7.49 -17.57 26.95
C LEU A 648 -7.92 -18.82 27.73
N ALA A 649 -7.04 -19.84 27.83
CA ALA A 649 -7.33 -21.05 28.58
C ALA A 649 -7.53 -20.77 30.07
N ALA A 650 -6.77 -19.82 30.64
CA ALA A 650 -6.95 -19.37 32.01
C ALA A 650 -8.29 -18.63 32.18
N TYR A 651 -8.62 -17.70 31.29
CA TYR A 651 -9.87 -16.93 31.34
C TYR A 651 -11.11 -17.84 31.26
N PHE A 652 -11.08 -18.85 30.38
CA PHE A 652 -12.16 -19.81 30.24
C PHE A 652 -12.10 -20.97 31.23
N GLU A 653 -11.10 -21.03 32.11
CA GLU A 653 -10.91 -22.09 33.11
C GLU A 653 -10.83 -23.50 32.46
N VAL A 654 -9.96 -23.66 31.46
CA VAL A 654 -9.81 -24.88 30.64
C VAL A 654 -8.35 -25.33 30.47
N LYS A 655 -7.50 -25.09 31.48
CA LYS A 655 -6.09 -25.52 31.46
C LYS A 655 -5.92 -27.01 31.16
#